data_AF-A0A3D3I058-F1
#
_entry.id   AF-A0A3D3I058-F1
#
_cell.length_a   1.000
_cell.length_b   1.000
_cell.length_c   1.000
_cell.angle_alpha   90.00
_cell.angle_beta   90.00
_cell.angle_gamma   90.00
#
_symmetry.space_group_name_H-M   'P 1'
#
loop_
_entity.id
_entity.type
_entity.pdbx_description
1 polymer ?
#
loop_
_entity_poly.entity_id
_entity_poly.type
_entity_poly.pdbx_seq_one_letter_code
_entity_poly.pdbx_strand_id
1 'polypeptide(L)'
;MLVAALTGSLLAPQFSFQDGQATLRRGDQVALSSPQEGLWSVATAWEDGWPARWHHAQPTSLTQSGDWQIAKGTLTLPEGNLELSDSYRVEGNLVRCVRRWEWHGQTPLNQVTLSVRWNMHQGQGAKPFLPGISYFGNPSGAKTKSCVPIQTMTPGEESFYEEHRYAMPFASLENAAHGVALHSIPSMPAGAHKQDQWWTLGLATRETGHELTLLSGPCASNGQRNVVKARQGTFMAYPDTWLTLRPGMILEKTFFLQAYPVEQPGFGFRHPMEASLKLFQPYSLDGLPTAQEIVDAKLAFANSRWREGEHSGFEMYPDYVQGTHYVMGWCGQAEALGYALQVLDPASAPRVQGALDLLASSPFNERGFHQRYTVESSAWTEQDFVSQGQAMESISRAVELARAGFETSKWREFLRRACDFHSARILKEDWRPVSTNEGFMVSPLLRASRLFGNDTYRRAALKAADHYAARHLSMEEPYWGGTLDAQCEDKEGAWAALQAFLAAYDATGERKYLDYATHALYVTLSYTMVWDVDLPPGRLKDHGFKSRGWTVVSAQNQHLDVFGVYFTPEIYRMGELLGRPELMQLAKVMFRSCGQLIDAQGSQGEQIEHTNFAQAGDMSDVYRLRGGYSEGWTVFWITTHFLHAAARFREMGVDLDEYQEANRFLLRSTVG
;
A
#
# COMPACT_ATOMS: atom_id res chain seq x y z
N MET A 1 -21.43 -17.48 -16.21
CA MET A 1 -22.51 -16.48 -16.16
C MET A 1 -22.32 -15.57 -14.95
N LEU A 2 -21.34 -14.66 -15.00
CA LEU A 2 -21.18 -13.57 -14.02
C LEU A 2 -20.45 -12.37 -14.67
N VAL A 3 -20.82 -12.10 -15.93
CA VAL A 3 -20.47 -10.86 -16.67
C VAL A 3 -21.75 -10.03 -16.89
N ALA A 4 -22.74 -10.20 -16.01
CA ALA A 4 -24.02 -9.49 -16.06
C ALA A 4 -24.58 -9.19 -14.65
N ALA A 5 -23.71 -8.81 -13.70
CA ALA A 5 -24.13 -8.44 -12.33
C ALA A 5 -23.49 -7.13 -11.82
N LEU A 6 -23.02 -6.25 -12.71
CA LEU A 6 -22.58 -4.89 -12.35
C LEU A 6 -23.71 -3.84 -12.41
N THR A 7 -24.97 -4.29 -12.46
CA THR A 7 -26.16 -3.43 -12.34
C THR A 7 -27.12 -3.93 -11.26
N GLY A 8 -26.60 -4.52 -10.18
CA GLY A 8 -27.31 -4.41 -8.91
C GLY A 8 -27.29 -2.93 -8.56
N SER A 9 -28.39 -2.21 -8.75
CA SER A 9 -28.49 -0.83 -8.33
C SER A 9 -28.06 -0.78 -6.86
N LEU A 10 -26.85 -0.26 -6.60
CA LEU A 10 -26.45 0.09 -5.25
C LEU A 10 -27.52 1.08 -4.81
N LEU A 11 -28.44 0.63 -3.94
CA LEU A 11 -29.41 1.54 -3.34
C LEU A 11 -28.60 2.70 -2.79
N ALA A 12 -28.93 3.91 -3.25
CA ALA A 12 -28.24 5.11 -2.80
C ALA A 12 -28.27 5.14 -1.27
N PRO A 13 -27.16 5.52 -0.62
CA PRO A 13 -27.14 5.68 0.82
C PRO A 13 -28.24 6.65 1.25
N GLN A 14 -29.03 6.25 2.25
CA GLN A 14 -30.04 7.11 2.83
C GLN A 14 -29.49 7.66 4.13
N PHE A 15 -29.22 8.96 4.15
CA PHE A 15 -28.78 9.68 5.34
C PHE A 15 -29.95 10.43 5.97
N SER A 16 -30.15 10.23 7.27
CA SER A 16 -31.22 10.92 8.00
C SER A 16 -30.94 11.01 9.50
N PHE A 17 -31.62 11.93 10.17
CA PHE A 17 -31.68 11.97 11.63
C PHE A 17 -32.93 11.21 12.12
N GLN A 18 -32.73 10.20 12.97
CA GLN A 18 -33.80 9.39 13.58
C GLN A 18 -33.56 9.32 15.10
N ASP A 19 -34.58 9.60 15.91
CA ASP A 19 -34.51 9.56 17.38
C ASP A 19 -33.31 10.33 17.97
N GLY A 20 -32.98 11.48 17.37
CA GLY A 20 -31.85 12.32 17.79
C GLY A 20 -30.47 11.84 17.31
N GLN A 21 -30.37 10.72 16.61
CA GLN A 21 -29.13 10.19 16.06
C GLN A 21 -29.03 10.41 14.55
N ALA A 22 -27.82 10.69 14.08
CA ALA A 22 -27.53 10.64 12.65
C ALA A 22 -27.35 9.18 12.22
N THR A 23 -28.00 8.78 11.12
CA THR A 23 -28.00 7.39 10.63
C THR A 23 -27.69 7.33 9.15
N LEU A 24 -26.87 6.35 8.77
CA LEU A 24 -26.64 5.95 7.39
C LEU A 24 -27.29 4.59 7.17
N ARG A 25 -28.28 4.54 6.27
CA ARG A 25 -28.99 3.33 5.90
C ARG A 25 -28.65 2.88 4.50
N ARG A 26 -28.74 1.57 4.30
CA ARG A 26 -28.67 0.92 2.99
C ARG A 26 -29.87 -0.01 2.85
N GLY A 27 -30.80 0.38 1.98
CA GLY A 27 -32.15 -0.21 1.98
C GLY A 27 -32.79 -0.02 3.36
N ASP A 28 -33.41 -1.08 3.89
CA ASP A 28 -34.12 -1.01 5.17
C ASP A 28 -33.21 -1.18 6.40
N GLN A 29 -31.90 -1.38 6.22
CA GLN A 29 -30.97 -1.61 7.33
C GLN A 29 -30.17 -0.35 7.65
N VAL A 30 -30.04 -0.04 8.95
CA VAL A 30 -29.06 0.94 9.45
C VAL A 30 -27.69 0.28 9.39
N ALA A 31 -26.74 0.93 8.72
CA ALA A 31 -25.36 0.44 8.61
C ALA A 31 -24.44 1.16 9.59
N LEU A 32 -24.56 2.49 9.68
CA LEU A 32 -23.86 3.33 10.65
C LEU A 32 -24.84 4.22 11.43
N SER A 33 -24.54 4.48 12.69
CA SER A 33 -25.16 5.57 13.44
C SER A 33 -24.15 6.34 14.28
N SER A 34 -24.45 7.60 14.59
CA SER A 34 -23.74 8.31 15.64
C SER A 34 -23.94 7.62 17.01
N PRO A 35 -23.05 7.82 17.98
CA PRO A 35 -23.24 7.32 19.34
C PRO A 35 -24.55 7.80 19.99
N GLN A 36 -25.11 6.98 20.89
CA GLN A 36 -26.38 7.29 21.54
C GLN A 36 -26.23 8.45 22.53
N GLU A 37 -25.08 8.55 23.18
CA GLU A 37 -24.76 9.60 24.13
C GLU A 37 -24.64 10.99 23.48
N GLY A 38 -24.36 11.06 22.18
CA GLY A 38 -24.26 12.33 21.44
C GLY A 38 -23.66 12.20 20.05
N LEU A 39 -24.13 13.03 19.11
CA LEU A 39 -23.51 13.20 17.79
C LEU A 39 -22.07 13.73 17.89
N TRP A 40 -21.85 14.63 18.85
CA TRP A 40 -20.55 15.24 19.11
C TRP A 40 -20.03 14.79 20.48
N SER A 41 -18.77 14.34 20.49
CA SER A 41 -18.02 14.04 21.71
C SER A 41 -16.73 14.84 21.75
N VAL A 42 -16.48 15.49 22.88
CA VAL A 42 -15.27 16.29 23.13
C VAL A 42 -14.69 15.92 24.49
N ALA A 43 -13.42 15.55 24.54
CA ALA A 43 -12.70 15.40 25.80
C ALA A 43 -12.05 16.73 26.19
N THR A 44 -12.10 17.07 27.48
CA THR A 44 -11.59 18.34 28.03
C THR A 44 -10.48 18.12 29.05
N ALA A 45 -10.01 16.89 29.20
CA ALA A 45 -8.89 16.55 30.07
C ALA A 45 -8.08 15.39 29.47
N TRP A 46 -6.86 15.25 29.96
CA TRP A 46 -5.98 14.12 29.69
C TRP A 46 -5.56 13.49 31.02
N GLU A 47 -5.89 12.22 31.21
CA GLU A 47 -5.61 11.45 32.43
C GLU A 47 -4.88 10.16 32.02
N ASP A 48 -3.79 9.83 32.72
CA ASP A 48 -2.90 8.71 32.36
C ASP A 48 -2.45 8.73 30.89
N GLY A 49 -2.25 9.95 30.38
CA GLY A 49 -1.88 10.22 29.00
C GLY A 49 -2.99 10.01 27.98
N TRP A 50 -4.25 9.77 28.34
CA TRP A 50 -5.33 9.53 27.36
C TRP A 50 -6.45 10.56 27.49
N PRO A 51 -7.23 10.85 26.41
CA PRO A 51 -8.40 11.70 26.51
C PRO A 51 -9.40 11.20 27.55
N ALA A 52 -9.76 12.10 28.46
CA ALA A 52 -10.64 11.87 29.61
C ALA A 52 -11.68 12.99 29.73
N ARG A 53 -12.64 12.80 30.64
CA ARG A 53 -13.76 13.73 30.87
C ARG A 53 -14.49 14.07 29.56
N TRP A 54 -15.05 13.03 28.96
CA TRP A 54 -15.81 13.16 27.73
C TRP A 54 -17.14 13.86 27.98
N HIS A 55 -17.41 14.87 27.16
CA HIS A 55 -18.67 15.60 27.13
C HIS A 55 -19.37 15.33 25.80
N HIS A 56 -20.70 15.21 25.85
CA HIS A 56 -21.52 14.83 24.71
C HIS A 56 -22.60 15.86 24.44
N ALA A 57 -22.89 16.10 23.16
CA ALA A 57 -23.97 16.99 22.74
C ALA A 57 -24.81 16.34 21.64
N GLN A 58 -26.11 16.62 21.70
CA GLN A 58 -27.07 16.26 20.67
C GLN A 58 -27.42 17.48 19.80
N PRO A 59 -27.86 17.28 18.55
CA PRO A 59 -28.40 18.37 17.73
C PRO A 59 -29.59 19.03 18.43
N THR A 60 -29.54 20.36 18.55
CA THR A 60 -30.67 21.18 19.00
C THR A 60 -31.42 21.80 17.83
N SER A 61 -30.79 21.85 16.65
CA SER A 61 -31.39 22.35 15.41
C SER A 61 -30.98 21.46 14.24
N LEU A 62 -31.96 21.12 13.41
CA LEU A 62 -31.78 20.44 12.12
C LEU A 62 -32.40 21.32 11.04
N THR A 63 -31.62 21.62 10.01
CA THR A 63 -32.07 22.46 8.90
C THR A 63 -31.66 21.84 7.57
N GLN A 64 -32.48 22.03 6.53
CA GLN A 64 -32.15 21.68 5.16
C GLN A 64 -31.74 22.96 4.42
N SER A 65 -30.60 22.94 3.71
CA SER A 65 -30.15 24.03 2.85
C SER A 65 -29.65 23.47 1.52
N GLY A 66 -30.49 23.56 0.48
CA GLY A 66 -30.24 22.85 -0.78
C GLY A 66 -30.13 21.35 -0.53
N ASP A 67 -29.04 20.72 -0.99
CA ASP A 67 -28.76 19.29 -0.77
C ASP A 67 -28.11 18.98 0.59
N TRP A 68 -27.90 20.00 1.43
CA TRP A 68 -27.25 19.84 2.73
C TRP A 68 -28.25 19.66 3.86
N GLN A 69 -28.04 18.61 4.67
CA GLN A 69 -28.65 18.46 5.99
C GLN A 69 -27.67 19.00 7.03
N ILE A 70 -28.07 20.05 7.76
CA ILE A 70 -27.20 20.76 8.71
C ILE A 70 -27.74 20.57 10.12
N ALA A 71 -26.94 19.93 10.96
CA ALA A 71 -27.18 19.82 12.39
C ALA A 71 -26.36 20.86 13.14
N LYS A 72 -26.97 21.52 14.14
CA LYS A 72 -26.29 22.44 15.05
C LYS A 72 -26.62 22.10 16.49
N GLY A 73 -25.68 22.39 17.38
CA GLY A 73 -25.83 22.24 18.82
C GLY A 73 -24.74 22.99 19.58
N THR A 74 -24.86 23.00 20.89
CA THR A 74 -23.92 23.72 21.77
C THR A 74 -23.51 22.80 22.91
N LEU A 75 -22.23 22.78 23.22
CA LEU A 75 -21.69 22.18 24.43
C LEU A 75 -21.30 23.28 25.41
N THR A 76 -22.01 23.38 26.54
CA THR A 76 -21.71 24.37 27.59
C THR A 76 -20.73 23.80 28.60
N LEU A 77 -19.59 24.47 28.76
CA LEU A 77 -18.52 24.17 29.70
C LEU A 77 -18.35 25.32 30.70
N PRO A 78 -17.72 25.10 31.86
CA PRO A 78 -17.46 26.18 32.83
C PRO A 78 -16.71 27.38 32.23
N GLU A 79 -15.82 27.13 31.28
CA GLU A 79 -14.96 28.13 30.63
C GLU A 79 -15.65 28.87 29.46
N GLY A 80 -16.81 28.39 28.99
CA GLY A 80 -17.52 28.95 27.84
C GLY A 80 -18.32 27.92 27.04
N ASN A 81 -18.84 28.36 25.89
CA ASN A 81 -19.60 27.51 24.98
C ASN A 81 -18.76 27.07 23.79
N LEU A 82 -18.89 25.80 23.42
CA LEU A 82 -18.41 25.25 22.16
C LEU A 82 -19.61 25.05 21.23
N GLU A 83 -19.69 25.85 20.18
CA GLU A 83 -20.72 25.70 19.15
C GLU A 83 -20.29 24.60 18.16
N LEU A 84 -21.24 23.75 17.81
CA LEU A 84 -21.02 22.51 17.07
C LEU A 84 -21.92 22.50 15.85
N SER A 85 -21.37 22.11 14.70
CA SER A 85 -22.22 21.84 13.53
C SER A 85 -21.65 20.76 12.63
N ASP A 86 -22.54 19.97 12.05
CA ASP A 86 -22.24 19.02 11.00
C ASP A 86 -23.08 19.35 9.78
N SER A 87 -22.44 19.46 8.62
CA SER A 87 -23.10 19.65 7.33
C SER A 87 -22.94 18.38 6.50
N TYR A 88 -24.03 17.66 6.26
CA TYR A 88 -24.06 16.40 5.52
C TYR A 88 -24.61 16.57 4.11
N ARG A 89 -23.97 15.93 3.12
CA ARG A 89 -24.45 15.84 1.74
C ARG A 89 -24.20 14.46 1.16
N VAL A 90 -25.21 13.89 0.50
CA VAL A 90 -25.06 12.62 -0.22
C VAL A 90 -24.38 12.88 -1.56
N GLU A 91 -23.29 12.17 -1.84
CA GLU A 91 -22.47 12.28 -3.06
C GLU A 91 -22.25 10.88 -3.65
N GLY A 92 -23.14 10.45 -4.55
CA GLY A 92 -23.12 9.10 -5.10
C GLY A 92 -23.38 8.05 -4.00
N ASN A 93 -22.40 7.19 -3.73
CA ASN A 93 -22.46 6.18 -2.66
C ASN A 93 -21.79 6.63 -1.35
N LEU A 94 -21.35 7.89 -1.27
CA LEU A 94 -20.75 8.48 -0.08
C LEU A 94 -21.69 9.49 0.57
N VAL A 95 -21.53 9.70 1.88
CA VAL A 95 -22.09 10.85 2.57
C VAL A 95 -20.94 11.73 3.05
N ARG A 96 -20.75 12.87 2.40
CA ARG A 96 -19.80 13.89 2.84
C ARG A 96 -20.31 14.56 4.11
N CYS A 97 -19.42 14.78 5.07
CA CYS A 97 -19.67 15.61 6.23
C CYS A 97 -18.55 16.63 6.42
N VAL A 98 -18.91 17.88 6.70
CA VAL A 98 -18.00 18.87 7.28
C VAL A 98 -18.44 19.11 8.71
N ARG A 99 -17.64 18.65 9.67
CA ARG A 99 -17.84 18.91 11.10
C ARG A 99 -17.04 20.13 11.52
N ARG A 100 -17.69 21.02 12.25
CA ARG A 100 -17.14 22.30 12.71
C ARG A 100 -17.31 22.46 14.22
N TRP A 101 -16.26 22.96 14.85
CA TRP A 101 -16.21 23.37 16.25
C TRP A 101 -15.82 24.84 16.34
N GLU A 102 -16.55 25.63 17.12
CA GLU A 102 -16.26 27.05 17.34
C GLU A 102 -16.28 27.39 18.83
N TRP A 103 -15.16 27.87 19.36
CA TRP A 103 -15.01 28.15 20.78
C TRP A 103 -15.36 29.60 21.14
N HIS A 104 -16.37 29.77 21.98
CA HIS A 104 -16.85 31.06 22.49
C HIS A 104 -16.59 31.25 24.00
N GLY A 105 -15.50 30.69 24.52
CA GLY A 105 -15.01 31.02 25.86
C GLY A 105 -14.15 32.29 25.86
N GLN A 106 -14.09 32.96 27.02
CA GLN A 106 -13.22 34.12 27.21
C GLN A 106 -11.75 33.72 27.43
N THR A 107 -11.50 32.48 27.84
CA THR A 107 -10.18 31.90 28.05
C THR A 107 -9.93 30.71 27.12
N PRO A 108 -8.67 30.32 26.86
CA PRO A 108 -8.38 29.11 26.11
C PRO A 108 -8.88 27.84 26.82
N LEU A 109 -9.50 26.94 26.06
CA LEU A 109 -9.82 25.59 26.51
C LEU A 109 -8.64 24.67 26.18
N ASN A 110 -7.96 24.16 27.22
CA ASN A 110 -6.75 23.36 27.09
C ASN A 110 -7.03 21.87 27.16
N GLN A 111 -6.07 21.05 26.72
CA GLN A 111 -6.12 19.59 26.79
C GLN A 111 -7.36 18.98 26.11
N VAL A 112 -7.73 19.54 24.96
CA VAL A 112 -8.93 19.14 24.23
C VAL A 112 -8.62 18.01 23.25
N THR A 113 -9.52 17.04 23.15
CA THR A 113 -9.55 16.10 22.02
C THR A 113 -10.91 16.16 21.34
N LEU A 114 -10.89 16.45 20.05
CA LEU A 114 -12.07 16.45 19.19
C LEU A 114 -12.24 15.08 18.54
N SER A 115 -13.48 14.70 18.24
CA SER A 115 -13.77 13.38 17.67
C SER A 115 -14.85 13.36 16.59
N VAL A 116 -14.76 12.38 15.70
CA VAL A 116 -15.83 11.89 14.83
C VAL A 116 -16.01 10.41 15.14
N ARG A 117 -17.23 9.97 15.45
CA ARG A 117 -17.51 8.61 15.94
C ARG A 117 -18.74 8.05 15.23
N TRP A 118 -18.61 6.83 14.71
CA TRP A 118 -19.70 6.14 14.00
C TRP A 118 -19.71 4.65 14.34
N ASN A 119 -20.83 4.17 14.86
CA ASN A 119 -21.03 2.79 15.26
C ASN A 119 -21.50 1.94 14.07
N MET A 120 -20.83 0.82 13.84
CA MET A 120 -21.30 -0.21 12.91
C MET A 120 -22.45 -1.00 13.53
N HIS A 121 -23.56 -1.06 12.82
CA HIS A 121 -24.68 -1.93 13.15
C HIS A 121 -24.43 -3.34 12.61
N GLN A 122 -24.91 -4.34 13.36
CA GLN A 122 -24.74 -5.76 13.03
C GLN A 122 -23.26 -6.14 12.82
N GLY A 123 -22.37 -5.58 13.65
CA GLY A 123 -20.92 -5.77 13.55
C GLY A 123 -20.40 -7.18 13.90
N GLN A 124 -21.27 -8.15 14.19
CA GLN A 124 -20.82 -9.49 14.55
C GLN A 124 -19.96 -10.11 13.44
N GLY A 125 -18.77 -10.60 13.81
CA GLY A 125 -17.81 -11.17 12.86
C GLY A 125 -17.14 -10.14 11.96
N ALA A 126 -17.26 -8.85 12.24
CA ALA A 126 -16.59 -7.81 11.46
C ALA A 126 -15.07 -7.95 11.55
N LYS A 127 -14.40 -7.63 10.44
CA LYS A 127 -12.94 -7.61 10.30
C LYS A 127 -12.49 -6.24 9.80
N PRO A 128 -11.35 -5.72 10.30
CA PRO A 128 -10.88 -4.40 9.94
C PRO A 128 -10.06 -4.41 8.65
N PHE A 129 -10.14 -3.33 7.88
CA PHE A 129 -9.20 -3.04 6.80
C PHE A 129 -8.73 -1.59 6.90
N LEU A 130 -7.44 -1.41 7.17
CA LEU A 130 -6.73 -0.15 7.31
C LEU A 130 -5.57 -0.15 6.28
N PRO A 131 -5.72 0.53 5.13
CA PRO A 131 -4.75 0.50 4.02
C PRO A 131 -3.31 0.80 4.48
N GLY A 132 -2.40 -0.14 4.21
CA GLY A 132 -0.98 -0.06 4.60
C GLY A 132 -0.68 -0.35 6.09
N ILE A 133 -1.70 -0.63 6.91
CA ILE A 133 -1.55 -0.73 8.37
C ILE A 133 -2.06 -2.07 8.90
N SER A 134 -3.32 -2.42 8.62
CA SER A 134 -3.96 -3.63 9.14
C SER A 134 -4.91 -4.27 8.15
N TYR A 135 -4.69 -5.55 7.88
CA TYR A 135 -5.43 -6.35 6.94
C TYR A 135 -6.09 -7.48 7.72
N PHE A 136 -7.38 -7.30 8.03
CA PHE A 136 -8.19 -8.29 8.75
C PHE A 136 -7.60 -8.70 10.10
N GLY A 137 -6.88 -7.77 10.75
CA GLY A 137 -6.22 -7.96 12.04
C GLY A 137 -4.75 -8.40 11.97
N ASN A 138 -4.17 -8.50 10.77
CA ASN A 138 -2.80 -8.96 10.53
C ASN A 138 -2.48 -10.32 11.18
N PRO A 139 -3.26 -11.39 10.87
CA PRO A 139 -3.10 -12.70 11.51
C PRO A 139 -1.75 -13.37 11.25
N SER A 140 -1.09 -13.10 10.12
CA SER A 140 0.24 -13.62 9.83
C SER A 140 1.29 -12.91 10.68
N GLY A 141 1.24 -11.58 10.76
CA GLY A 141 2.11 -10.81 11.65
C GLY A 141 1.91 -11.19 13.12
N ALA A 142 0.67 -11.38 13.57
CA ALA A 142 0.33 -11.75 14.95
C ALA A 142 0.92 -13.10 15.41
N LYS A 143 1.19 -14.03 14.48
CA LYS A 143 1.82 -15.33 14.77
C LYS A 143 3.34 -15.22 14.95
N THR A 144 3.93 -14.08 14.60
CA THR A 144 5.37 -13.86 14.63
C THR A 144 5.74 -12.98 15.83
N LYS A 145 7.04 -12.81 16.09
CA LYS A 145 7.52 -11.85 17.11
C LYS A 145 7.61 -10.41 16.56
N SER A 146 7.04 -10.15 15.38
CA SER A 146 7.07 -8.83 14.77
C SER A 146 6.18 -7.86 15.55
N CYS A 147 6.68 -6.65 15.77
CA CYS A 147 5.86 -5.57 16.31
C CYS A 147 5.05 -4.97 15.15
N VAL A 148 3.85 -5.51 14.93
CA VAL A 148 2.91 -5.00 13.93
C VAL A 148 1.62 -4.53 14.57
N PRO A 149 0.89 -3.59 13.94
CA PRO A 149 -0.50 -3.31 14.25
C PRO A 149 -1.34 -4.60 14.28
N ILE A 150 -1.95 -4.94 15.41
CA ILE A 150 -2.86 -6.09 15.56
C ILE A 150 -4.19 -5.59 16.08
N GLN A 151 -5.27 -6.05 15.44
CA GLN A 151 -6.64 -5.76 15.86
C GLN A 151 -7.46 -7.05 15.82
N THR A 152 -7.74 -7.63 16.99
CA THR A 152 -8.43 -8.93 17.10
C THR A 152 -9.94 -8.79 17.14
N MET A 153 -10.43 -7.55 17.28
CA MET A 153 -11.84 -7.20 17.47
C MET A 153 -12.35 -7.66 18.84
N THR A 154 -11.47 -7.69 19.84
CA THR A 154 -11.82 -7.97 21.23
C THR A 154 -12.33 -6.69 21.92
N PRO A 155 -13.41 -6.75 22.72
CA PRO A 155 -13.87 -5.61 23.52
C PRO A 155 -12.75 -4.95 24.33
N GLY A 156 -12.68 -3.63 24.22
CA GLY A 156 -11.64 -2.80 24.84
C GLY A 156 -10.46 -2.46 23.93
N GLU A 157 -10.30 -3.15 22.79
CA GLU A 157 -9.21 -2.83 21.85
C GLU A 157 -9.43 -1.50 21.13
N GLU A 158 -8.36 -0.71 21.03
CA GLU A 158 -8.31 0.58 20.35
C GLU A 158 -7.14 0.58 19.36
N SER A 159 -7.41 0.97 18.12
CA SER A 159 -6.43 1.02 17.03
C SER A 159 -6.59 2.34 16.31
N PHE A 160 -5.74 3.31 16.63
CA PHE A 160 -5.77 4.67 16.09
C PHE A 160 -4.39 5.03 15.58
N TYR A 161 -4.32 5.36 14.29
CA TYR A 161 -3.09 5.67 13.58
C TYR A 161 -3.20 7.03 12.92
N GLU A 162 -2.09 7.74 12.87
CA GLU A 162 -1.97 9.05 12.23
C GLU A 162 -2.40 8.95 10.76
N GLU A 163 -3.18 9.91 10.27
CA GLU A 163 -3.70 9.89 8.90
C GLU A 163 -2.62 9.80 7.83
N HIS A 164 -1.42 10.36 8.09
CA HIS A 164 -0.28 10.28 7.17
C HIS A 164 0.26 8.85 6.95
N ARG A 165 -0.12 7.87 7.78
CA ARG A 165 0.24 6.45 7.61
C ARG A 165 -0.68 5.70 6.65
N TYR A 166 -1.84 6.27 6.33
CA TYR A 166 -2.81 5.63 5.46
C TYR A 166 -2.46 5.90 4.00
N ALA A 167 -2.08 4.83 3.30
CA ALA A 167 -1.89 4.89 1.85
C ALA A 167 -3.16 5.34 1.11
N MET A 168 -4.31 4.88 1.62
CA MET A 168 -5.64 5.34 1.26
C MET A 168 -6.37 5.77 2.54
N PRO A 169 -6.68 7.07 2.74
CA PRO A 169 -7.25 7.61 3.98
C PRO A 169 -8.67 7.14 4.36
N PHE A 170 -8.83 5.86 4.69
CA PHE A 170 -10.06 5.30 5.24
C PHE A 170 -9.80 4.19 6.27
N ALA A 171 -10.73 4.05 7.21
CA ALA A 171 -10.86 2.87 8.05
C ALA A 171 -12.15 2.14 7.68
N SER A 172 -12.07 0.83 7.52
CA SER A 172 -13.17 -0.01 7.05
C SER A 172 -13.39 -1.20 7.97
N LEU A 173 -14.64 -1.61 8.08
CA LEU A 173 -15.09 -2.84 8.71
C LEU A 173 -15.99 -3.60 7.74
N GLU A 174 -15.77 -4.90 7.62
CA GLU A 174 -16.66 -5.78 6.85
C GLU A 174 -17.00 -7.06 7.61
N ASN A 175 -18.24 -7.52 7.50
CA ASN A 175 -18.66 -8.85 7.91
C ASN A 175 -19.09 -9.66 6.65
N ALA A 176 -19.71 -10.82 6.83
CA ALA A 176 -20.10 -11.69 5.72
C ALA A 176 -21.18 -11.10 4.77
N ALA A 177 -21.87 -10.03 5.14
CA ALA A 177 -23.01 -9.49 4.39
C ALA A 177 -22.82 -8.02 3.95
N HIS A 178 -22.21 -7.19 4.79
CA HIS A 178 -22.03 -5.76 4.53
C HIS A 178 -20.75 -5.24 5.15
N GLY A 179 -20.32 -4.09 4.61
CA GLY A 179 -19.23 -3.32 5.18
C GLY A 179 -19.55 -1.85 5.25
N VAL A 180 -18.76 -1.17 6.07
CA VAL A 180 -18.84 0.26 6.33
C VAL A 180 -17.44 0.85 6.31
N ALA A 181 -17.32 2.11 5.91
CA ALA A 181 -16.06 2.83 5.94
C ALA A 181 -16.23 4.29 6.37
N LEU A 182 -15.22 4.79 7.07
CA LEU A 182 -15.01 6.18 7.42
C LEU A 182 -13.78 6.65 6.64
N HIS A 183 -14.02 7.49 5.63
CA HIS A 183 -12.97 8.16 4.86
C HIS A 183 -12.67 9.51 5.48
N SER A 184 -11.43 9.95 5.39
CA SER A 184 -11.02 11.25 5.88
C SER A 184 -10.32 12.04 4.79
N ILE A 185 -10.48 13.37 4.80
CA ILE A 185 -9.53 14.26 4.13
C ILE A 185 -8.42 14.56 5.13
N PRO A 186 -7.18 14.05 4.91
CA PRO A 186 -6.11 14.20 5.88
C PRO A 186 -5.78 15.65 6.19
N SER A 187 -5.46 15.93 7.45
CA SER A 187 -5.07 17.28 7.88
C SER A 187 -4.37 17.25 9.23
N MET A 188 -3.54 18.25 9.53
CA MET A 188 -3.14 18.56 10.90
C MET A 188 -4.20 19.44 11.59
N PRO A 189 -4.61 19.16 12.84
CA PRO A 189 -5.54 20.02 13.57
C PRO A 189 -4.86 21.33 13.99
N ALA A 190 -5.53 22.45 13.78
CA ALA A 190 -5.08 23.73 14.33
C ALA A 190 -5.09 23.68 15.87
N GLY A 191 -4.20 24.44 16.52
CA GLY A 191 -4.11 24.47 17.98
C GLY A 191 -3.54 23.19 18.60
N ALA A 192 -2.95 22.29 17.81
CA ALA A 192 -2.23 21.12 18.29
C ALA A 192 -1.11 21.49 19.26
N HIS A 193 -0.93 20.64 20.28
CA HIS A 193 0.16 20.78 21.22
C HIS A 193 1.53 20.54 20.56
N LYS A 194 1.57 19.62 19.60
CA LYS A 194 2.77 19.27 18.83
C LYS A 194 2.73 19.88 17.44
N GLN A 195 3.90 20.22 16.90
CA GLN A 195 4.03 20.85 15.58
C GLN A 195 3.60 19.93 14.43
N ASP A 196 3.85 18.63 14.55
CA ASP A 196 3.53 17.63 13.52
C ASP A 196 2.47 16.63 14.01
N GLN A 197 1.46 17.15 14.71
CA GLN A 197 0.33 16.35 15.15
C GLN A 197 -0.67 16.20 14.02
N TRP A 198 -1.10 14.97 13.75
CA TRP A 198 -2.13 14.68 12.76
C TRP A 198 -3.42 14.23 13.44
N TRP A 199 -4.54 14.40 12.75
CA TRP A 199 -5.70 13.59 13.10
C TRP A 199 -5.32 12.11 12.99
N THR A 200 -5.94 11.30 13.81
CA THR A 200 -5.80 9.85 13.80
C THR A 200 -7.11 9.23 13.37
N LEU A 201 -7.02 8.17 12.59
CA LEU A 201 -8.13 7.40 12.06
C LEU A 201 -7.97 5.96 12.51
N GLY A 202 -9.09 5.27 12.74
CA GLY A 202 -9.11 3.84 12.98
C GLY A 202 -10.41 3.40 13.62
N LEU A 203 -10.30 2.51 14.61
CA LEU A 203 -11.48 1.94 15.26
C LEU A 203 -11.27 1.59 16.73
N ALA A 204 -12.38 1.52 17.46
CA ALA A 204 -12.46 0.93 18.79
C ALA A 204 -13.49 -0.20 18.81
N THR A 205 -13.16 -1.28 19.51
CA THR A 205 -14.13 -2.33 19.82
C THR A 205 -14.67 -2.12 21.23
N ARG A 206 -15.98 -1.96 21.34
CA ARG A 206 -16.71 -1.78 22.59
C ARG A 206 -17.53 -3.03 22.88
N GLU A 207 -18.02 -3.17 24.11
CA GLU A 207 -18.92 -4.27 24.50
C GLU A 207 -20.19 -4.35 23.62
N THR A 208 -20.66 -3.20 23.14
CA THR A 208 -21.90 -3.07 22.39
C THR A 208 -21.72 -3.07 20.87
N GLY A 209 -20.48 -3.12 20.35
CA GLY A 209 -20.20 -3.12 18.92
C GLY A 209 -18.85 -2.49 18.54
N HIS A 210 -18.70 -2.18 17.26
CA HIS A 210 -17.47 -1.60 16.71
C HIS A 210 -17.71 -0.16 16.27
N GLU A 211 -16.78 0.73 16.61
CA GLU A 211 -16.85 2.15 16.31
C GLU A 211 -15.70 2.54 15.38
N LEU A 212 -16.01 3.15 14.24
CA LEU A 212 -15.04 3.86 13.39
C LEU A 212 -14.86 5.28 13.94
N THR A 213 -13.61 5.72 14.11
CA THR A 213 -13.32 6.95 14.85
C THR A 213 -12.22 7.77 14.20
N LEU A 214 -12.39 9.09 14.19
CA LEU A 214 -11.33 10.07 14.06
C LEU A 214 -11.10 10.76 15.41
N LEU A 215 -9.83 10.94 15.81
CA LEU A 215 -9.43 11.74 16.96
C LEU A 215 -8.42 12.80 16.54
N SER A 216 -8.40 13.94 17.20
CA SER A 216 -7.51 15.06 16.83
C SER A 216 -6.03 14.89 17.26
N GLY A 217 -5.49 13.66 17.30
CA GLY A 217 -4.11 13.41 17.75
C GLY A 217 -3.82 12.04 18.40
N PRO A 218 -4.65 11.53 19.32
CA PRO A 218 -4.34 10.33 20.09
C PRO A 218 -4.13 9.07 19.23
N CYS A 219 -3.04 8.35 19.50
CA CYS A 219 -2.69 7.10 18.83
C CYS A 219 -2.77 5.91 19.78
N ALA A 220 -3.21 4.76 19.29
CA ALA A 220 -3.24 3.51 20.04
C ALA A 220 -2.99 2.31 19.13
N SER A 221 -2.31 1.28 19.64
CA SER A 221 -2.08 0.02 18.94
C SER A 221 -1.85 -1.09 19.95
N ASN A 222 -2.37 -2.29 19.67
CA ASN A 222 -2.07 -3.51 20.42
C ASN A 222 -2.29 -3.37 21.94
N GLY A 223 -3.40 -2.74 22.33
CA GLY A 223 -3.75 -2.49 23.74
C GLY A 223 -2.93 -1.40 24.44
N GLN A 224 -2.03 -0.72 23.73
CA GLN A 224 -1.23 0.39 24.24
C GLN A 224 -1.75 1.71 23.69
N ARG A 225 -1.95 2.67 24.59
CA ARG A 225 -2.29 4.06 24.29
C ARG A 225 -1.02 4.90 24.23
N ASN A 226 -1.05 6.00 23.48
CA ASN A 226 0.08 6.93 23.31
C ASN A 226 1.30 6.29 22.69
N VAL A 227 1.09 5.45 21.69
CA VAL A 227 2.19 4.82 20.97
C VAL A 227 1.99 4.91 19.47
N VAL A 228 3.10 4.95 18.74
CA VAL A 228 3.12 4.94 17.27
C VAL A 228 4.08 3.88 16.75
N LYS A 229 3.80 3.41 15.53
CA LYS A 229 4.60 2.42 14.81
C LYS A 229 5.81 3.10 14.15
N ALA A 230 6.80 3.46 14.96
CA ALA A 230 7.98 4.20 14.51
C ALA A 230 9.25 3.34 14.31
N ARG A 231 9.27 2.11 14.82
CA ARG A 231 10.40 1.17 14.65
C ARG A 231 9.91 -0.19 14.21
N GLN A 232 10.79 -0.99 13.60
CA GLN A 232 10.45 -2.33 13.14
C GLN A 232 10.06 -3.29 14.28
N GLY A 233 10.79 -3.25 15.40
CA GLY A 233 10.66 -4.22 16.50
C GLY A 233 9.84 -3.75 17.70
N THR A 234 9.49 -2.46 17.80
CA THR A 234 8.76 -1.91 18.95
C THR A 234 7.89 -0.72 18.55
N PHE A 235 6.86 -0.43 19.34
CA PHE A 235 6.20 0.87 19.30
C PHE A 235 7.04 1.91 20.07
N MET A 236 6.90 3.19 19.70
CA MET A 236 7.51 4.31 20.42
C MET A 236 6.43 5.13 21.11
N ALA A 237 6.76 5.70 22.27
CA ALA A 237 5.87 6.59 22.99
C ALA A 237 5.58 7.86 22.18
N TYR A 238 4.31 8.27 22.19
CA TYR A 238 3.77 9.45 21.53
C TYR A 238 2.65 10.09 22.38
N PRO A 239 2.97 10.56 23.60
CA PRO A 239 1.99 11.17 24.52
C PRO A 239 1.69 12.62 24.15
N ASP A 240 0.74 13.24 24.84
CA ASP A 240 0.46 14.68 24.77
C ASP A 240 0.05 15.19 23.38
N THR A 241 -0.89 14.50 22.74
CA THR A 241 -1.44 14.89 21.43
C THR A 241 -2.80 15.59 21.58
N TRP A 242 -2.90 16.49 22.55
CA TRP A 242 -4.08 17.32 22.80
C TRP A 242 -4.06 18.63 22.02
N LEU A 243 -5.18 19.37 22.04
CA LEU A 243 -5.33 20.70 21.46
C LEU A 243 -5.55 21.78 22.53
N THR A 244 -5.22 23.03 22.18
CA THR A 244 -5.72 24.23 22.87
C THR A 244 -6.62 25.02 21.92
N LEU A 245 -7.89 25.18 22.30
CA LEU A 245 -8.85 26.02 21.59
C LEU A 245 -8.78 27.45 22.13
N ARG A 246 -8.31 28.40 21.32
CA ARG A 246 -8.26 29.82 21.72
C ARG A 246 -9.64 30.49 21.56
N PRO A 247 -9.96 31.57 22.32
CA PRO A 247 -11.18 32.33 22.12
C PRO A 247 -11.41 32.70 20.63
N GLY A 248 -12.60 32.42 20.11
CA GLY A 248 -12.97 32.65 18.70
C GLY A 248 -12.35 31.67 17.70
N MET A 249 -11.65 30.64 18.17
CA MET A 249 -11.04 29.65 17.29
C MET A 249 -12.10 28.74 16.67
N ILE A 250 -11.91 28.48 15.38
CA ILE A 250 -12.74 27.61 14.55
C ILE A 250 -11.88 26.47 14.04
N LEU A 251 -12.39 25.24 14.12
CA LEU A 251 -11.80 24.06 13.50
C LEU A 251 -12.84 23.34 12.66
N GLU A 252 -12.37 22.76 11.56
CA GLU A 252 -13.21 21.94 10.69
C GLU A 252 -12.51 20.62 10.36
N LYS A 253 -13.28 19.56 10.23
CA LYS A 253 -12.83 18.26 9.74
C LYS A 253 -13.81 17.75 8.70
N THR A 254 -13.29 17.46 7.50
CA THR A 254 -14.07 16.83 6.43
C THR A 254 -13.84 15.32 6.45
N PHE A 255 -14.93 14.55 6.43
CA PHE A 255 -14.91 13.09 6.36
C PHE A 255 -16.07 12.58 5.50
N PHE A 256 -16.02 11.31 5.10
CA PHE A 256 -17.11 10.67 4.35
C PHE A 256 -17.48 9.33 4.96
N LEU A 257 -18.78 9.02 4.91
CA LEU A 257 -19.32 7.75 5.35
C LEU A 257 -19.71 6.92 4.14
N GLN A 258 -19.46 5.62 4.23
CA GLN A 258 -19.83 4.67 3.20
C GLN A 258 -20.42 3.42 3.82
N ALA A 259 -21.44 2.86 3.18
CA ALA A 259 -21.96 1.53 3.44
C ALA A 259 -22.06 0.78 2.11
N TYR A 260 -21.64 -0.48 2.08
CA TYR A 260 -21.51 -1.25 0.83
C TYR A 260 -21.82 -2.74 1.06
N PRO A 261 -22.18 -3.49 -0.01
CA PRO A 261 -22.39 -4.93 0.09
C PRO A 261 -21.05 -5.64 0.21
N VAL A 262 -21.05 -6.80 0.86
CA VAL A 262 -19.95 -7.75 0.78
C VAL A 262 -20.46 -8.94 -0.02
N GLU A 263 -20.01 -9.06 -1.27
CA GLU A 263 -20.45 -10.15 -2.14
C GLU A 263 -19.85 -11.49 -1.70
N GLN A 264 -18.63 -11.45 -1.17
CA GLN A 264 -17.88 -12.58 -0.67
C GLN A 264 -16.97 -12.10 0.47
N PRO A 265 -16.80 -12.87 1.56
CA PRO A 265 -15.85 -12.53 2.62
C PRO A 265 -14.46 -12.28 2.07
N GLY A 266 -13.81 -11.19 2.50
CA GLY A 266 -12.49 -10.81 2.03
C GLY A 266 -12.52 -9.93 0.78
N PHE A 267 -13.67 -9.50 0.25
CA PHE A 267 -13.73 -8.71 -0.98
C PHE A 267 -14.35 -7.32 -0.82
N GLY A 268 -14.91 -6.98 0.35
CA GLY A 268 -15.65 -5.74 0.57
C GLY A 268 -14.75 -4.50 0.57
N PHE A 269 -13.50 -4.61 1.02
CA PHE A 269 -12.51 -3.52 1.04
C PHE A 269 -12.27 -2.84 -0.33
N ARG A 270 -12.65 -3.48 -1.44
CA ARG A 270 -12.58 -2.90 -2.79
C ARG A 270 -13.47 -1.66 -2.93
N HIS A 271 -14.63 -1.65 -2.29
CA HIS A 271 -15.58 -0.52 -2.32
C HIS A 271 -15.00 0.78 -1.75
N PRO A 272 -14.40 0.79 -0.53
CA PRO A 272 -13.75 1.99 -0.03
C PRO A 272 -12.44 2.34 -0.77
N MET A 273 -11.72 1.36 -1.33
CA MET A 273 -10.58 1.68 -2.20
C MET A 273 -10.98 2.48 -3.44
N GLU A 274 -12.05 2.06 -4.12
CA GLU A 274 -12.56 2.78 -5.29
C GLU A 274 -13.09 4.18 -4.93
N ALA A 275 -13.73 4.31 -3.76
CA ALA A 275 -14.13 5.61 -3.25
C ALA A 275 -12.90 6.51 -2.98
N SER A 276 -11.84 5.97 -2.36
CA SER A 276 -10.62 6.71 -2.07
C SER A 276 -9.93 7.21 -3.36
N LEU A 277 -9.79 6.37 -4.38
CA LEU A 277 -9.26 6.79 -5.68
C LEU A 277 -10.07 7.93 -6.32
N LYS A 278 -11.40 7.89 -6.21
CA LYS A 278 -12.29 8.96 -6.71
C LYS A 278 -12.18 10.25 -5.91
N LEU A 279 -11.96 10.16 -4.60
CA LEU A 279 -11.81 11.31 -3.71
C LEU A 279 -10.50 12.06 -3.94
N PHE A 280 -9.39 11.33 -4.09
CA PHE A 280 -8.06 11.95 -4.19
C PHE A 280 -7.56 12.16 -5.62
N GLN A 281 -8.06 11.39 -6.59
CA GLN A 281 -7.70 11.50 -8.01
C GLN A 281 -6.18 11.66 -8.24
N PRO A 282 -5.35 10.66 -7.87
CA PRO A 282 -3.88 10.78 -7.84
C PRO A 282 -3.22 10.91 -9.22
N TYR A 283 -3.95 11.24 -10.28
CA TYR A 283 -3.54 11.02 -11.67
C TYR A 283 -2.60 12.08 -12.23
N SER A 284 -2.45 13.24 -11.57
CA SER A 284 -1.62 14.33 -12.08
C SER A 284 -0.13 13.93 -12.16
N LEU A 285 0.49 14.24 -13.30
CA LEU A 285 1.94 14.11 -13.53
C LEU A 285 2.69 15.42 -13.26
N ASP A 286 1.99 16.48 -12.83
CA ASP A 286 2.58 17.80 -12.62
C ASP A 286 3.63 17.75 -11.50
N GLY A 287 4.79 18.35 -11.80
CA GLY A 287 5.94 18.39 -10.89
C GLY A 287 6.74 17.09 -10.79
N LEU A 288 6.43 16.07 -11.59
CA LEU A 288 7.17 14.80 -11.62
C LEU A 288 8.19 14.77 -12.78
N PRO A 289 9.37 14.12 -12.61
CA PRO A 289 10.32 13.94 -13.70
C PRO A 289 9.69 13.13 -14.84
N THR A 290 10.14 13.38 -16.07
CA THR A 290 9.70 12.62 -17.25
C THR A 290 10.21 11.19 -17.22
N ALA A 291 9.53 10.28 -17.91
CA ALA A 291 9.98 8.89 -18.00
C ALA A 291 11.37 8.78 -18.63
N GLN A 292 11.67 9.61 -19.63
CA GLN A 292 12.98 9.62 -20.29
C GLN A 292 14.10 10.08 -19.34
N GLU A 293 13.90 11.16 -18.57
CA GLU A 293 14.88 11.63 -17.57
C GLU A 293 15.18 10.54 -16.53
N ILE A 294 14.15 9.84 -16.06
CA ILE A 294 14.30 8.73 -15.10
C ILE A 294 15.14 7.61 -15.73
N VAL A 295 14.77 7.15 -16.93
CA VAL A 295 15.44 6.03 -17.60
C VAL A 295 16.91 6.36 -17.88
N ASP A 296 17.21 7.57 -18.38
CA ASP A 296 18.59 7.98 -18.66
C ASP A 296 19.44 8.03 -17.40
N ALA A 297 18.91 8.60 -16.31
CA ALA A 297 19.60 8.64 -15.03
C ALA A 297 19.85 7.23 -14.46
N LYS A 298 18.85 6.34 -14.55
CA LYS A 298 18.99 4.94 -14.10
C LYS A 298 19.94 4.12 -14.97
N LEU A 299 20.00 4.36 -16.28
CA LEU A 299 21.00 3.76 -17.16
C LEU A 299 22.42 4.24 -16.81
N ALA A 300 22.60 5.54 -16.54
CA ALA A 300 23.88 6.08 -16.11
C ALA A 300 24.36 5.43 -14.81
N PHE A 301 23.47 5.28 -13.83
CA PHE A 301 23.81 4.61 -12.56
C PHE A 301 24.03 3.10 -12.71
N ALA A 302 23.25 2.42 -13.56
CA ALA A 302 23.52 1.02 -13.90
C ALA A 302 24.92 0.83 -14.48
N ASN A 303 25.38 1.75 -15.32
CA ASN A 303 26.73 1.74 -15.85
C ASN A 303 27.80 1.97 -14.78
N SER A 304 27.56 2.82 -13.77
CA SER A 304 28.51 3.01 -12.67
C SER A 304 28.60 1.80 -11.74
N ARG A 305 27.61 0.90 -11.77
CA ARG A 305 27.63 -0.37 -11.05
C ARG A 305 28.24 -1.53 -11.83
N TRP A 306 28.62 -1.33 -13.09
CA TRP A 306 29.39 -2.34 -13.82
C TRP A 306 30.78 -2.52 -13.19
N ARG A 307 31.19 -3.78 -13.04
CA ARG A 307 32.52 -4.17 -12.57
C ARG A 307 33.14 -5.06 -13.63
N GLU A 308 34.23 -4.57 -14.22
CA GLU A 308 34.98 -5.28 -15.26
C GLU A 308 36.06 -6.15 -14.61
N GLY A 309 36.21 -7.39 -15.08
CA GLY A 309 37.21 -8.34 -14.61
C GLY A 309 36.99 -9.75 -15.16
N GLU A 310 37.72 -10.73 -14.63
CA GLU A 310 37.52 -12.15 -14.98
C GLU A 310 36.07 -12.60 -14.78
N HIS A 311 35.45 -12.12 -13.70
CA HIS A 311 34.02 -12.27 -13.42
C HIS A 311 33.35 -10.90 -13.41
N SER A 312 32.85 -10.49 -14.57
CA SER A 312 32.17 -9.19 -14.74
C SER A 312 30.69 -9.27 -14.41
N GLY A 313 30.15 -8.19 -13.85
CA GLY A 313 28.74 -8.12 -13.43
C GLY A 313 28.34 -6.75 -12.89
N PHE A 314 27.11 -6.66 -12.41
CA PHE A 314 26.55 -5.45 -11.81
C PHE A 314 26.53 -5.54 -10.30
N GLU A 315 27.21 -4.60 -9.64
CA GLU A 315 27.38 -4.55 -8.20
C GLU A 315 26.08 -4.16 -7.46
N MET A 316 25.69 -4.98 -6.49
CA MET A 316 24.52 -4.73 -5.64
C MET A 316 24.71 -3.52 -4.73
N TYR A 317 25.87 -3.40 -4.09
CA TYR A 317 26.08 -2.50 -2.96
C TYR A 317 26.85 -1.21 -3.28
N PRO A 318 26.66 -0.14 -2.49
CA PRO A 318 27.51 1.04 -2.55
C PRO A 318 28.97 0.73 -2.19
N ASP A 319 29.91 1.55 -2.67
CA ASP A 319 31.37 1.31 -2.56
C ASP A 319 31.91 1.23 -1.12
N TYR A 320 31.15 1.68 -0.11
CA TYR A 320 31.54 1.53 1.30
C TYR A 320 31.25 0.13 1.87
N VAL A 321 30.47 -0.70 1.16
CA VAL A 321 30.29 -2.11 1.51
C VAL A 321 31.48 -2.88 0.97
N GLN A 322 32.13 -3.65 1.83
CA GLN A 322 33.35 -4.37 1.48
C GLN A 322 33.06 -5.55 0.55
N GLY A 323 33.76 -5.61 -0.58
CA GLY A 323 33.70 -6.71 -1.55
C GLY A 323 32.80 -6.39 -2.75
N THR A 324 32.87 -7.25 -3.76
CA THR A 324 32.07 -7.13 -4.98
C THR A 324 31.06 -8.27 -5.02
N HIS A 325 29.77 -7.92 -5.02
CA HIS A 325 28.65 -8.83 -4.87
C HIS A 325 27.65 -8.70 -6.02
N TYR A 326 27.51 -9.76 -6.80
CA TYR A 326 26.44 -9.90 -7.79
C TYR A 326 25.33 -10.77 -7.19
N VAL A 327 24.16 -10.18 -6.97
CA VAL A 327 23.07 -10.83 -6.24
C VAL A 327 21.83 -10.92 -7.11
N MET A 328 21.24 -12.12 -7.19
CA MET A 328 20.01 -12.38 -7.94
C MET A 328 18.76 -12.22 -7.09
N GLY A 329 17.68 -11.71 -7.68
CA GLY A 329 16.37 -11.58 -7.02
C GLY A 329 16.35 -10.60 -5.83
N TRP A 330 15.18 -10.45 -5.20
CA TRP A 330 14.86 -9.51 -4.12
C TRP A 330 15.58 -8.16 -4.27
N CYS A 331 16.42 -7.74 -3.32
CA CYS A 331 17.16 -6.47 -3.39
C CYS A 331 18.39 -6.49 -4.33
N GLY A 332 18.79 -7.64 -4.85
CA GLY A 332 19.97 -7.82 -5.70
C GLY A 332 19.70 -7.47 -7.17
N GLN A 333 18.75 -8.18 -7.79
CA GLN A 333 18.27 -7.98 -9.17
C GLN A 333 19.36 -7.87 -10.26
N ALA A 334 20.57 -8.41 -10.05
CA ALA A 334 21.66 -8.31 -11.04
C ALA A 334 21.27 -8.95 -12.39
N GLU A 335 20.43 -9.98 -12.36
CA GLU A 335 19.92 -10.67 -13.54
C GLU A 335 18.86 -9.87 -14.31
N ALA A 336 18.15 -8.93 -13.67
CA ALA A 336 17.07 -8.16 -14.28
C ALA A 336 17.55 -7.29 -15.45
N LEU A 337 18.79 -6.79 -15.38
CA LEU A 337 19.42 -6.05 -16.48
C LEU A 337 19.69 -6.91 -17.70
N GLY A 338 19.82 -8.23 -17.51
CA GLY A 338 19.96 -9.17 -18.60
C GLY A 338 18.77 -9.17 -19.55
N TYR A 339 17.56 -8.84 -19.06
CA TYR A 339 16.39 -8.57 -19.89
C TYR A 339 16.30 -7.09 -20.27
N ALA A 340 16.35 -6.18 -19.29
CA ALA A 340 16.04 -4.77 -19.50
C ALA A 340 16.96 -4.09 -20.54
N LEU A 341 18.27 -4.37 -20.50
CA LEU A 341 19.22 -3.74 -21.42
C LEU A 341 19.08 -4.25 -22.86
N GLN A 342 18.58 -5.47 -23.10
CA GLN A 342 18.30 -5.91 -24.47
C GLN A 342 17.25 -5.02 -25.16
N VAL A 343 16.34 -4.43 -24.37
CA VAL A 343 15.29 -3.52 -24.85
C VAL A 343 15.76 -2.06 -24.82
N LEU A 344 16.44 -1.66 -23.75
CA LEU A 344 16.75 -0.26 -23.46
C LEU A 344 18.08 0.20 -24.07
N ASP A 345 19.10 -0.66 -24.05
CA ASP A 345 20.45 -0.37 -24.52
C ASP A 345 21.08 -1.60 -25.23
N PRO A 346 20.69 -1.88 -26.50
CA PRO A 346 21.20 -3.02 -27.25
C PRO A 346 22.73 -3.03 -27.43
N ALA A 347 23.41 -1.88 -27.29
CA ALA A 347 24.87 -1.80 -27.38
C ALA A 347 25.58 -2.52 -26.21
N SER A 348 24.89 -2.68 -25.07
CA SER A 348 25.38 -3.43 -23.91
C SER A 348 25.31 -4.96 -24.06
N ALA A 349 25.02 -5.49 -25.25
CA ALA A 349 24.87 -6.94 -25.48
C ALA A 349 26.04 -7.80 -24.96
N PRO A 350 27.34 -7.44 -25.15
CA PRO A 350 28.44 -8.23 -24.58
C PRO A 350 28.43 -8.27 -23.05
N ARG A 351 28.08 -7.15 -22.39
CA ARG A 351 27.97 -7.07 -20.92
C ARG A 351 26.82 -7.93 -20.41
N VAL A 352 25.67 -7.85 -21.09
CA VAL A 352 24.51 -8.71 -20.81
C VAL A 352 24.89 -10.19 -20.95
N GLN A 353 25.62 -10.55 -22.01
CA GLN A 353 26.06 -11.93 -22.23
C GLN A 353 26.92 -12.43 -21.08
N GLY A 354 27.98 -11.70 -20.73
CA GLY A 354 28.90 -12.09 -19.67
C GLY A 354 28.25 -12.17 -18.28
N ALA A 355 27.43 -11.18 -17.93
CA ALA A 355 26.76 -11.14 -16.64
C ALA A 355 25.78 -12.31 -16.47
N LEU A 356 24.92 -12.57 -17.45
CA LEU A 356 23.97 -13.68 -17.37
C LEU A 356 24.66 -15.05 -17.47
N ASP A 357 25.77 -15.17 -18.21
CA ASP A 357 26.57 -16.40 -18.23
C ASP A 357 27.14 -16.74 -16.86
N LEU A 358 27.65 -15.72 -16.15
CA LEU A 358 28.13 -15.87 -14.78
C LEU A 358 26.98 -16.24 -13.85
N LEU A 359 25.86 -15.52 -13.90
CA LEU A 359 24.72 -15.78 -13.01
C LEU A 359 24.11 -17.17 -13.25
N ALA A 360 24.02 -17.61 -14.51
CA ALA A 360 23.58 -18.95 -14.89
C ALA A 360 24.54 -20.07 -14.45
N SER A 361 25.75 -19.74 -13.97
CA SER A 361 26.68 -20.72 -13.41
C SER A 361 26.41 -21.08 -11.94
N SER A 362 25.43 -20.43 -11.30
CA SER A 362 25.09 -20.65 -9.90
C SER A 362 24.89 -22.14 -9.54
N PRO A 363 25.53 -22.64 -8.46
CA PRO A 363 25.42 -24.02 -8.04
C PRO A 363 24.08 -24.29 -7.34
N PHE A 364 23.64 -25.53 -7.44
CA PHE A 364 22.38 -26.01 -6.86
C PHE A 364 22.65 -26.94 -5.67
N ASN A 365 21.78 -26.90 -4.68
CA ASN A 365 21.72 -27.85 -3.57
C ASN A 365 20.24 -28.26 -3.32
N GLU A 366 19.96 -28.87 -2.16
CA GLU A 366 18.64 -29.34 -1.78
C GLU A 366 17.58 -28.24 -1.59
N ARG A 367 17.98 -26.95 -1.58
CA ARG A 367 17.10 -25.79 -1.48
C ARG A 367 17.04 -24.95 -2.77
N GLY A 368 17.59 -25.46 -3.87
CA GLY A 368 17.59 -24.79 -5.16
C GLY A 368 18.94 -24.17 -5.47
N PHE A 369 18.96 -22.99 -6.11
CA PHE A 369 20.20 -22.33 -6.52
C PHE A 369 20.60 -21.19 -5.57
N HIS A 370 21.90 -20.92 -5.52
CA HIS A 370 22.45 -19.79 -4.75
C HIS A 370 22.24 -18.48 -5.47
N GLN A 371 22.08 -17.39 -4.72
CA GLN A 371 21.72 -16.10 -5.29
C GLN A 371 22.83 -15.05 -5.26
N ARG A 372 23.81 -15.16 -4.35
CA ARG A 372 24.92 -14.20 -4.25
C ARG A 372 26.23 -14.81 -4.73
N TYR A 373 26.88 -14.15 -5.67
CA TYR A 373 28.27 -14.38 -6.05
C TYR A 373 29.16 -13.29 -5.47
N THR A 374 30.22 -13.66 -4.75
CA THR A 374 31.26 -12.73 -4.27
C THR A 374 32.53 -12.91 -5.10
N VAL A 375 32.99 -11.85 -5.78
CA VAL A 375 34.07 -11.94 -6.76
C VAL A 375 35.39 -12.35 -6.11
N GLU A 376 35.75 -11.73 -4.98
CA GLU A 376 37.05 -11.90 -4.34
C GLU A 376 37.29 -13.32 -3.83
N SER A 377 36.24 -14.03 -3.44
CA SER A 377 36.30 -15.41 -2.96
C SER A 377 35.83 -16.43 -4.01
N SER A 378 35.30 -15.97 -5.16
CA SER A 378 34.63 -16.79 -6.16
C SER A 378 33.57 -17.72 -5.55
N ALA A 379 32.90 -17.25 -4.49
CA ALA A 379 31.99 -18.06 -3.69
C ALA A 379 30.54 -17.73 -3.98
N TRP A 380 29.72 -18.77 -4.02
CA TRP A 380 28.26 -18.69 -4.08
C TRP A 380 27.66 -18.88 -2.69
N THR A 381 26.81 -17.94 -2.28
CA THR A 381 26.19 -17.93 -0.94
C THR A 381 24.74 -17.49 -1.04
N GLU A 382 24.00 -17.69 0.07
CA GLU A 382 22.61 -17.29 0.24
C GLU A 382 21.62 -17.96 -0.71
N GLN A 383 20.44 -18.27 -0.20
CA GLN A 383 19.35 -18.83 -0.98
C GLN A 383 18.04 -18.66 -0.23
N ASP A 384 17.03 -18.15 -0.91
CA ASP A 384 15.65 -18.13 -0.46
C ASP A 384 14.71 -18.27 -1.67
N PHE A 385 13.44 -18.61 -1.42
CA PHE A 385 12.50 -18.86 -2.52
C PHE A 385 11.93 -17.58 -3.15
N VAL A 386 11.94 -16.43 -2.47
CA VAL A 386 11.52 -15.15 -3.08
C VAL A 386 12.53 -14.78 -4.17
N SER A 387 13.80 -14.73 -3.80
CA SER A 387 14.90 -14.36 -4.69
C SER A 387 15.01 -15.34 -5.86
N GLN A 388 14.89 -16.64 -5.62
CA GLN A 388 14.91 -17.63 -6.70
C GLN A 388 13.75 -17.44 -7.70
N GLY A 389 12.54 -17.15 -7.22
CA GLY A 389 11.38 -16.94 -8.10
C GLY A 389 11.53 -15.68 -8.96
N GLN A 390 11.95 -14.57 -8.35
CA GLN A 390 12.18 -13.31 -9.07
C GLN A 390 13.34 -13.42 -10.07
N ALA A 391 14.43 -14.11 -9.70
CA ALA A 391 15.53 -14.35 -10.62
C ALA A 391 15.11 -15.21 -11.82
N MET A 392 14.32 -16.26 -11.58
CA MET A 392 13.74 -17.07 -12.65
C MET A 392 12.84 -16.23 -13.57
N GLU A 393 12.03 -15.31 -13.03
CA GLU A 393 11.18 -14.41 -13.84
C GLU A 393 12.03 -13.57 -14.80
N SER A 394 13.04 -12.87 -14.30
CA SER A 394 13.94 -12.03 -15.09
C SER A 394 14.74 -12.83 -16.14
N ILE A 395 15.34 -13.96 -15.75
CA ILE A 395 16.15 -14.79 -16.66
C ILE A 395 15.27 -15.40 -17.75
N SER A 396 14.07 -15.87 -17.41
CA SER A 396 13.19 -16.47 -18.40
C SER A 396 12.66 -15.45 -19.41
N ARG A 397 12.47 -14.18 -19.01
CA ARG A 397 12.23 -13.07 -19.96
C ARG A 397 13.42 -12.80 -20.87
N ALA A 398 14.63 -12.77 -20.30
CA ALA A 398 15.85 -12.57 -21.09
C ALA A 398 16.02 -13.67 -22.16
N VAL A 399 15.68 -14.92 -21.82
CA VAL A 399 15.70 -16.07 -22.73
C VAL A 399 14.61 -15.97 -23.82
N GLU A 400 13.39 -15.54 -23.47
CA GLU A 400 12.30 -15.34 -24.45
C GLU A 400 12.65 -14.22 -25.45
N LEU A 401 13.26 -13.13 -24.98
CA LEU A 401 13.56 -11.96 -25.79
C LEU A 401 14.81 -12.11 -26.66
N ALA A 402 15.79 -12.90 -26.21
CA ALA A 402 17.12 -13.00 -26.81
C ALA A 402 17.09 -13.03 -28.35
N ARG A 403 17.52 -11.90 -28.96
CA ARG A 403 17.59 -11.73 -30.42
C ARG A 403 18.81 -12.45 -30.99
N ALA A 404 18.90 -12.51 -32.32
CA ALA A 404 20.09 -13.02 -33.02
C ALA A 404 21.36 -12.31 -32.50
N GLY A 405 22.30 -13.07 -31.94
CA GLY A 405 23.56 -12.57 -31.37
C GLY A 405 23.84 -12.96 -29.91
N PHE A 406 22.84 -13.44 -29.17
CA PHE A 406 23.03 -14.01 -27.83
C PHE A 406 23.16 -15.54 -27.87
N GLU A 407 24.18 -16.07 -27.18
CA GLU A 407 24.34 -17.50 -26.93
C GLU A 407 23.61 -17.88 -25.64
N THR A 408 22.36 -18.34 -25.76
CA THR A 408 21.47 -18.55 -24.61
C THR A 408 21.54 -19.96 -24.00
N SER A 409 22.46 -20.81 -24.45
CA SER A 409 22.52 -22.23 -24.04
C SER A 409 22.69 -22.39 -22.52
N LYS A 410 23.58 -21.62 -21.90
CA LYS A 410 23.80 -21.60 -20.43
C LYS A 410 22.56 -21.13 -19.67
N TRP A 411 21.93 -20.06 -20.13
CA TRP A 411 20.75 -19.49 -19.46
C TRP A 411 19.55 -20.44 -19.52
N ARG A 412 19.36 -21.07 -20.68
CA ARG A 412 18.32 -22.10 -20.89
C ARG A 412 18.55 -23.32 -20.02
N GLU A 413 19.80 -23.77 -19.88
CA GLU A 413 20.13 -24.91 -19.03
C GLU A 413 19.93 -24.58 -17.54
N PHE A 414 20.38 -23.41 -17.08
CA PHE A 414 20.11 -22.92 -15.74
C PHE A 414 18.60 -22.87 -15.45
N LEU A 415 17.84 -22.24 -16.34
CA LEU A 415 16.38 -22.11 -16.20
C LEU A 415 15.70 -23.48 -16.17
N ARG A 416 16.13 -24.43 -17.01
CA ARG A 416 15.60 -25.80 -17.01
C ARG A 416 15.84 -26.48 -15.67
N ARG A 417 17.07 -26.44 -15.15
CA ARG A 417 17.42 -27.02 -13.84
C ARG A 417 16.61 -26.40 -12.70
N ALA A 418 16.43 -25.08 -12.71
CA ALA A 418 15.59 -24.38 -11.74
C ALA A 418 14.11 -24.80 -11.83
N CYS A 419 13.57 -24.91 -13.05
CA CYS A 419 12.20 -25.35 -13.27
C CYS A 419 12.00 -26.82 -12.87
N ASP A 420 12.94 -27.71 -13.19
CA ASP A 420 12.91 -29.11 -12.78
C ASP A 420 12.90 -29.24 -11.26
N PHE A 421 13.78 -28.51 -10.57
CA PHE A 421 13.84 -28.49 -9.11
C PHE A 421 12.53 -28.02 -8.48
N HIS A 422 12.05 -26.83 -8.86
CA HIS A 422 10.88 -26.22 -8.22
C HIS A 422 9.59 -26.93 -8.60
N SER A 423 9.43 -27.38 -9.84
CA SER A 423 8.23 -28.14 -10.24
C SER A 423 8.15 -29.48 -9.50
N ALA A 424 9.26 -30.20 -9.35
CA ALA A 424 9.30 -31.44 -8.57
C ALA A 424 8.91 -31.20 -7.11
N ARG A 425 9.39 -30.11 -6.50
CA ARG A 425 9.05 -29.72 -5.12
C ARG A 425 7.58 -29.36 -4.95
N ILE A 426 7.06 -28.48 -5.82
CA ILE A 426 5.68 -28.01 -5.77
C ILE A 426 4.70 -29.16 -5.98
N LEU A 427 5.03 -30.14 -6.84
CA LEU A 427 4.14 -31.26 -7.14
C LEU A 427 4.00 -32.28 -6.01
N LYS A 428 4.90 -32.32 -5.02
CA LYS A 428 4.78 -33.23 -3.87
C LYS A 428 3.49 -32.97 -3.08
N GLU A 429 2.90 -34.02 -2.52
CA GLU A 429 1.66 -33.93 -1.73
C GLU A 429 1.84 -33.14 -0.44
N ASP A 430 3.04 -33.17 0.13
CA ASP A 430 3.46 -32.48 1.36
C ASP A 430 4.00 -31.06 1.11
N TRP A 431 3.93 -30.54 -0.12
CA TRP A 431 4.28 -29.15 -0.41
C TRP A 431 3.38 -28.19 0.37
N ARG A 432 3.97 -27.47 1.33
CA ARG A 432 3.30 -26.51 2.21
C ARG A 432 4.19 -25.25 2.29
N PRO A 433 4.04 -24.29 1.36
CA PRO A 433 4.84 -23.07 1.39
C PRO A 433 4.54 -22.28 2.67
N VAL A 434 5.55 -21.62 3.24
CA VAL A 434 5.40 -20.87 4.51
C VAL A 434 4.46 -19.69 4.34
N SER A 435 4.57 -18.98 3.23
CA SER A 435 3.83 -17.74 2.93
C SER A 435 3.52 -17.68 1.43
N THR A 436 3.17 -16.50 0.92
CA THR A 436 2.94 -16.26 -0.52
C THR A 436 4.25 -16.23 -1.34
N ASN A 437 5.41 -16.31 -0.70
CA ASN A 437 6.74 -16.16 -1.30
C ASN A 437 6.99 -16.98 -2.58
N GLU A 438 6.57 -18.25 -2.62
CA GLU A 438 6.80 -19.10 -3.78
C GLU A 438 5.81 -18.85 -4.94
N GLY A 439 4.88 -17.90 -4.79
CA GLY A 439 4.01 -17.42 -5.87
C GLY A 439 4.80 -16.88 -7.07
N PHE A 440 5.98 -16.30 -6.81
CA PHE A 440 6.91 -15.84 -7.86
C PHE A 440 7.41 -16.96 -8.79
N MET A 441 7.22 -18.24 -8.43
CA MET A 441 7.60 -19.36 -9.30
C MET A 441 6.60 -19.60 -10.44
N VAL A 442 5.35 -19.16 -10.30
CA VAL A 442 4.27 -19.52 -11.22
C VAL A 442 4.51 -18.96 -12.63
N SER A 443 4.79 -17.67 -12.74
CA SER A 443 5.07 -17.01 -14.03
C SER A 443 6.25 -17.65 -14.79
N PRO A 444 7.47 -17.78 -14.19
CA PRO A 444 8.60 -18.37 -14.90
C PRO A 444 8.39 -19.86 -15.22
N LEU A 445 7.68 -20.64 -14.39
CA LEU A 445 7.34 -22.03 -14.72
C LEU A 445 6.40 -22.13 -15.92
N LEU A 446 5.39 -21.27 -16.02
CA LEU A 446 4.50 -21.22 -17.19
C LEU A 446 5.26 -20.78 -18.45
N ARG A 447 6.17 -19.82 -18.31
CA ARG A 447 7.07 -19.39 -19.39
C ARG A 447 7.95 -20.52 -19.88
N ALA A 448 8.62 -21.20 -18.95
CA ALA A 448 9.49 -22.34 -19.23
C ALA A 448 8.73 -23.52 -19.84
N SER A 449 7.48 -23.75 -19.41
CA SER A 449 6.63 -24.80 -19.99
C SER A 449 6.47 -24.60 -21.51
N ARG A 450 6.23 -23.37 -21.96
CA ARG A 450 6.15 -23.03 -23.40
C ARG A 450 7.52 -23.14 -24.07
N LEU A 451 8.55 -22.56 -23.46
CA LEU A 451 9.92 -22.54 -24.01
C LEU A 451 10.50 -23.95 -24.25
N PHE A 452 10.16 -24.91 -23.39
CA PHE A 452 10.74 -26.26 -23.40
C PHE A 452 9.73 -27.38 -23.72
N GLY A 453 8.45 -27.05 -23.93
CA GLY A 453 7.40 -28.03 -24.18
C GLY A 453 7.17 -29.02 -23.04
N ASN A 454 7.36 -28.58 -21.78
CA ASN A 454 7.26 -29.44 -20.60
C ASN A 454 5.99 -29.14 -19.78
N ASP A 455 5.01 -30.04 -19.85
CA ASP A 455 3.72 -29.90 -19.15
C ASP A 455 3.85 -30.04 -17.62
N THR A 456 4.89 -30.70 -17.11
CA THR A 456 5.13 -30.80 -15.66
C THR A 456 5.30 -29.43 -15.00
N TYR A 457 5.96 -28.49 -15.68
CA TYR A 457 6.10 -27.12 -15.20
C TYR A 457 4.75 -26.40 -15.14
N ARG A 458 3.91 -26.58 -16.16
CA ARG A 458 2.55 -26.03 -16.19
C ARG A 458 1.68 -26.58 -15.07
N ARG A 459 1.70 -27.90 -14.84
CA ARG A 459 0.96 -28.53 -13.74
C ARG A 459 1.40 -28.02 -12.37
N ALA A 460 2.70 -27.88 -12.16
CA ALA A 460 3.24 -27.31 -10.92
C ALA A 460 2.79 -25.86 -10.71
N ALA A 461 2.89 -25.02 -11.74
CA ALA A 461 2.51 -23.63 -11.68
C ALA A 461 1.01 -23.43 -11.39
N LEU A 462 0.13 -24.19 -12.06
CA LEU A 462 -1.32 -24.10 -11.82
C LEU A 462 -1.71 -24.65 -10.44
N LYS A 463 -1.05 -25.72 -9.96
CA LYS A 463 -1.22 -26.19 -8.57
C LYS A 463 -0.87 -25.10 -7.56
N ALA A 464 0.23 -24.38 -7.78
CA ALA A 464 0.64 -23.29 -6.90
C ALA A 464 -0.35 -22.10 -6.96
N ALA A 465 -0.80 -21.70 -8.16
CA ALA A 465 -1.81 -20.66 -8.31
C ALA A 465 -3.12 -21.02 -7.58
N ASP A 466 -3.64 -22.23 -7.77
CA ASP A 466 -4.87 -22.66 -7.10
C ASP A 466 -4.69 -22.75 -5.58
N HIS A 467 -3.51 -23.17 -5.10
CA HIS A 467 -3.19 -23.16 -3.67
C HIS A 467 -3.26 -21.75 -3.06
N TYR A 468 -2.63 -20.77 -3.70
CA TYR A 468 -2.61 -19.39 -3.19
C TYR A 468 -3.98 -18.71 -3.28
N ALA A 469 -4.78 -19.04 -4.30
CA ALA A 469 -6.16 -18.60 -4.37
C ALA A 469 -6.98 -19.14 -3.18
N ALA A 470 -6.90 -20.46 -2.92
CA ALA A 470 -7.61 -21.10 -1.82
C ALA A 470 -7.17 -20.58 -0.44
N ARG A 471 -5.89 -20.20 -0.29
CA ARG A 471 -5.32 -19.72 0.96
C ARG A 471 -5.69 -18.28 1.30
N HIS A 472 -5.72 -17.39 0.30
CA HIS A 472 -5.68 -15.94 0.57
C HIS A 472 -6.95 -15.17 0.20
N LEU A 473 -7.80 -15.66 -0.70
CA LEU A 473 -8.96 -14.88 -1.18
C LEU A 473 -10.01 -14.57 -0.10
N SER A 474 -10.09 -15.38 0.95
CA SER A 474 -10.98 -15.11 2.10
C SER A 474 -10.44 -14.04 3.05
N MET A 475 -9.17 -13.63 2.88
CA MET A 475 -8.43 -12.75 3.79
C MET A 475 -8.32 -13.29 5.24
N GLU A 476 -8.64 -14.58 5.49
CA GLU A 476 -8.33 -15.25 6.77
C GLU A 476 -6.82 -15.34 7.00
N GLU A 477 -6.06 -15.47 5.92
CA GLU A 477 -4.62 -15.28 5.87
C GLU A 477 -4.33 -14.34 4.69
N PRO A 478 -4.27 -13.02 4.90
CA PRO A 478 -3.92 -12.08 3.84
C PRO A 478 -2.54 -12.39 3.26
N TYR A 479 -2.24 -11.87 2.07
CA TYR A 479 -0.97 -12.11 1.40
C TYR A 479 0.22 -11.57 2.19
N TRP A 480 1.31 -12.34 2.28
CA TRP A 480 2.47 -11.98 3.09
C TRP A 480 3.73 -12.78 2.73
N GLY A 481 4.85 -12.34 3.29
CA GLY A 481 6.17 -12.96 3.21
C GLY A 481 6.88 -12.74 1.88
N GLY A 482 6.52 -11.70 1.12
CA GLY A 482 7.29 -11.30 -0.06
C GLY A 482 8.49 -10.42 0.30
N THR A 483 8.31 -9.56 1.30
CA THR A 483 9.36 -8.70 1.84
C THR A 483 10.22 -9.48 2.84
N LEU A 484 11.46 -9.83 2.48
CA LEU A 484 12.30 -10.74 3.28
C LEU A 484 12.71 -10.21 4.66
N ASP A 485 12.74 -8.89 4.85
CA ASP A 485 13.02 -8.24 6.13
C ASP A 485 11.73 -7.93 6.94
N ALA A 486 10.56 -8.39 6.48
CA ALA A 486 9.30 -8.28 7.19
C ALA A 486 8.68 -9.67 7.47
N GLN A 487 7.94 -9.77 8.57
CA GLN A 487 7.26 -11.00 8.98
C GLN A 487 5.77 -10.76 9.19
N CYS A 488 5.11 -10.20 8.19
CA CYS A 488 3.70 -9.79 8.26
C CYS A 488 3.11 -9.57 6.86
N GLU A 489 1.82 -9.24 6.82
CA GLU A 489 1.09 -8.77 5.65
C GLU A 489 1.85 -7.64 4.93
N ASP A 490 2.18 -7.90 3.67
CA ASP A 490 3.04 -7.04 2.87
C ASP A 490 2.63 -7.00 1.40
N LYS A 491 3.03 -5.91 0.76
CA LYS A 491 2.77 -5.61 -0.65
C LYS A 491 3.39 -6.64 -1.58
N GLU A 492 4.60 -7.12 -1.27
CA GLU A 492 5.35 -8.04 -2.13
C GLU A 492 4.71 -9.44 -2.18
N GLY A 493 4.12 -9.89 -1.08
CA GLY A 493 3.32 -11.12 -1.02
C GLY A 493 2.06 -11.00 -1.86
N ALA A 494 1.35 -9.87 -1.76
CA ALA A 494 0.20 -9.60 -2.63
C ALA A 494 0.62 -9.54 -4.12
N TRP A 495 1.77 -8.93 -4.41
CA TRP A 495 2.35 -8.89 -5.74
C TRP A 495 2.71 -10.29 -6.27
N ALA A 496 3.31 -11.16 -5.45
CA ALA A 496 3.62 -12.54 -5.82
C ALA A 496 2.36 -13.29 -6.29
N ALA A 497 1.25 -13.11 -5.57
CA ALA A 497 -0.04 -13.68 -5.96
C ALA A 497 -0.61 -13.04 -7.23
N LEU A 498 -0.56 -11.71 -7.36
CA LEU A 498 -0.99 -11.02 -8.58
C LEU A 498 -0.26 -11.53 -9.82
N GLN A 499 1.07 -11.61 -9.76
CA GLN A 499 1.90 -12.13 -10.85
C GLN A 499 1.53 -13.58 -11.18
N ALA A 500 1.37 -14.43 -10.15
CA ALA A 500 0.99 -15.82 -10.33
C ALA A 500 -0.36 -15.99 -11.03
N PHE A 501 -1.39 -15.28 -10.55
CA PHE A 501 -2.74 -15.39 -11.09
C PHE A 501 -2.84 -14.81 -12.49
N LEU A 502 -2.19 -13.68 -12.76
CA LEU A 502 -2.18 -13.10 -14.10
C LEU A 502 -1.46 -14.01 -15.11
N ALA A 503 -0.33 -14.61 -14.73
CA ALA A 503 0.35 -15.58 -15.58
C ALA A 503 -0.50 -16.85 -15.81
N ALA A 504 -1.21 -17.33 -14.79
CA ALA A 504 -2.13 -18.47 -14.91
C ALA A 504 -3.30 -18.14 -15.86
N TYR A 505 -3.83 -16.91 -15.80
CA TYR A 505 -4.83 -16.42 -16.75
C TYR A 505 -4.27 -16.45 -18.19
N ASP A 506 -3.06 -15.94 -18.41
CA ASP A 506 -2.43 -15.94 -19.74
C ASP A 506 -2.25 -17.36 -20.31
N ALA A 507 -1.93 -18.31 -19.44
CA ALA A 507 -1.66 -19.70 -19.85
C ALA A 507 -2.93 -20.54 -20.09
N THR A 508 -4.11 -20.06 -19.66
CA THR A 508 -5.35 -20.87 -19.65
C THR A 508 -6.55 -20.17 -20.30
N GLY A 509 -6.60 -18.84 -20.28
CA GLY A 509 -7.78 -18.04 -20.62
C GLY A 509 -8.92 -18.17 -19.61
N GLU A 510 -8.75 -18.89 -18.50
CA GLU A 510 -9.82 -19.13 -17.53
C GLU A 510 -10.10 -17.90 -16.68
N ARG A 511 -11.34 -17.40 -16.73
CA ARG A 511 -11.77 -16.17 -16.04
C ARG A 511 -11.48 -16.17 -14.54
N LYS A 512 -11.54 -17.33 -13.87
CA LYS A 512 -11.27 -17.46 -12.42
C LYS A 512 -9.91 -16.86 -12.05
N TYR A 513 -8.88 -17.05 -12.88
CA TYR A 513 -7.55 -16.53 -12.60
C TYR A 513 -7.47 -15.01 -12.76
N LEU A 514 -8.24 -14.44 -13.70
CA LEU A 514 -8.37 -12.98 -13.81
C LEU A 514 -9.11 -12.39 -12.59
N ASP A 515 -10.12 -13.09 -12.07
CA ASP A 515 -10.81 -12.65 -10.85
C ASP A 515 -9.89 -12.75 -9.62
N TYR A 516 -9.05 -13.79 -9.53
CA TYR A 516 -8.02 -13.91 -8.49
C TYR A 516 -6.95 -12.82 -8.61
N ALA A 517 -6.46 -12.56 -9.83
CA ALA A 517 -5.53 -11.46 -10.11
C ALA A 517 -6.14 -10.12 -9.73
N THR A 518 -7.43 -9.90 -10.02
CA THR A 518 -8.14 -8.68 -9.62
C THR A 518 -8.14 -8.54 -8.10
N HIS A 519 -8.45 -9.58 -7.34
CA HIS A 519 -8.40 -9.51 -5.88
C HIS A 519 -7.01 -9.15 -5.36
N ALA A 520 -5.96 -9.86 -5.81
CA ALA A 520 -4.58 -9.60 -5.41
C ALA A 520 -4.14 -8.17 -5.80
N LEU A 521 -4.56 -7.66 -6.96
CA LEU A 521 -4.31 -6.28 -7.40
C LEU A 521 -4.86 -5.26 -6.39
N TYR A 522 -6.09 -5.41 -5.91
CA TYR A 522 -6.62 -4.48 -4.91
C TYR A 522 -5.81 -4.55 -3.60
N VAL A 523 -5.36 -5.74 -3.15
CA VAL A 523 -4.48 -5.79 -1.97
C VAL A 523 -3.11 -5.17 -2.24
N THR A 524 -2.53 -5.36 -3.43
CA THR A 524 -1.27 -4.68 -3.80
C THR A 524 -1.45 -3.17 -3.81
N LEU A 525 -2.54 -2.66 -4.41
CA LEU A 525 -2.81 -1.23 -4.55
C LEU A 525 -3.16 -0.56 -3.22
N SER A 526 -3.66 -1.26 -2.20
CA SER A 526 -3.96 -0.65 -0.90
C SER A 526 -2.71 -0.19 -0.14
N TYR A 527 -1.51 -0.54 -0.60
CA TYR A 527 -0.24 0.03 -0.12
C TYR A 527 0.21 1.26 -0.91
N THR A 528 -0.47 1.62 -2.00
CA THR A 528 -0.12 2.76 -2.86
C THR A 528 -0.71 4.05 -2.30
N MET A 529 0.15 5.05 -2.06
CA MET A 529 -0.27 6.38 -1.64
C MET A 529 -1.12 7.02 -2.75
N VAL A 530 -2.38 7.36 -2.46
CA VAL A 530 -3.27 8.03 -3.43
C VAL A 530 -3.33 9.55 -3.23
N TRP A 531 -2.46 10.09 -2.38
CA TRP A 531 -2.43 11.50 -2.03
C TRP A 531 -1.02 11.94 -1.68
N ASP A 532 -0.79 13.26 -1.72
CA ASP A 532 0.47 13.86 -1.30
C ASP A 532 0.43 14.25 0.17
N VAL A 533 1.26 13.60 0.97
CA VAL A 533 1.40 13.82 2.41
C VAL A 533 2.09 15.15 2.66
N ASP A 534 1.49 16.02 3.47
CA ASP A 534 2.16 17.26 3.90
C ASP A 534 3.35 16.93 4.79
N LEU A 535 4.55 17.36 4.40
CA LEU A 535 5.78 17.05 5.11
C LEU A 535 6.24 18.21 6.03
N PRO A 536 6.90 17.88 7.16
CA PRO A 536 7.55 18.89 7.98
C PRO A 536 8.72 19.53 7.20
N PRO A 537 9.21 20.72 7.60
CA PRO A 537 10.42 21.29 7.04
C PRO A 537 11.58 20.28 7.09
N GLY A 538 12.28 20.09 5.97
CA GLY A 538 13.30 19.06 5.83
C GLY A 538 13.50 18.65 4.38
N ARG A 539 14.40 17.68 4.17
CA ARG A 539 14.91 17.32 2.84
C ARG A 539 13.80 16.99 1.86
N LEU A 540 12.85 16.11 2.22
CA LEU A 540 11.77 15.74 1.31
C LEU A 540 10.92 16.96 0.91
N LYS A 541 10.64 17.88 1.85
CA LYS A 541 9.89 19.11 1.56
C LYS A 541 10.67 20.06 0.66
N ASP A 542 11.98 20.21 0.89
CA ASP A 542 12.86 21.08 0.10
C ASP A 542 13.00 20.58 -1.35
N HIS A 543 12.89 19.26 -1.56
CA HIS A 543 12.80 18.64 -2.88
C HIS A 543 11.40 18.71 -3.52
N GLY A 544 10.41 19.29 -2.84
CA GLY A 544 9.02 19.37 -3.35
C GLY A 544 8.33 18.01 -3.48
N PHE A 545 8.76 17.02 -2.68
CA PHE A 545 8.37 15.62 -2.81
C PHE A 545 6.85 15.40 -2.86
N LYS A 546 6.43 14.53 -3.78
CA LYS A 546 5.04 14.08 -3.99
C LYS A 546 4.94 12.60 -3.64
N SER A 547 4.22 12.26 -2.57
CA SER A 547 4.08 10.87 -2.13
C SER A 547 3.10 10.07 -2.98
N ARG A 548 2.18 10.69 -3.73
CA ARG A 548 1.21 9.94 -4.55
C ARG A 548 1.93 8.98 -5.50
N GLY A 549 1.47 7.74 -5.62
CA GLY A 549 2.06 6.69 -6.46
C GLY A 549 3.23 5.93 -5.81
N TRP A 550 3.81 6.41 -4.72
CA TRP A 550 4.77 5.63 -3.94
C TRP A 550 4.05 4.54 -3.13
N THR A 551 4.78 3.50 -2.74
CA THR A 551 4.20 2.37 -2.01
C THR A 551 4.77 2.19 -0.61
N VAL A 552 3.89 1.99 0.37
CA VAL A 552 4.27 1.49 1.70
C VAL A 552 4.82 0.07 1.57
N VAL A 553 5.85 -0.28 2.36
CA VAL A 553 6.48 -1.61 2.27
C VAL A 553 5.57 -2.69 2.85
N SER A 554 5.18 -2.58 4.12
CA SER A 554 4.37 -3.57 4.81
C SER A 554 3.68 -3.00 6.06
N ALA A 555 2.85 -3.81 6.72
CA ALA A 555 2.30 -3.45 8.03
C ALA A 555 3.40 -3.27 9.11
N GLN A 556 4.57 -3.89 8.92
CA GLN A 556 5.72 -3.77 9.81
C GLN A 556 6.65 -2.61 9.45
N ASN A 557 6.86 -2.37 8.16
CA ASN A 557 7.79 -1.39 7.62
C ASN A 557 7.00 -0.23 6.99
N GLN A 558 6.69 0.81 7.77
CA GLN A 558 5.79 1.90 7.37
C GLN A 558 6.50 3.11 6.73
N HIS A 559 7.50 2.85 5.89
CA HIS A 559 8.12 3.86 5.01
C HIS A 559 7.71 3.62 3.55
N LEU A 560 8.00 4.57 2.65
CA LEU A 560 7.78 4.38 1.22
C LEU A 560 9.04 3.88 0.52
N ASP A 561 8.83 3.06 -0.50
CA ASP A 561 9.88 2.53 -1.36
C ASP A 561 9.50 2.68 -2.84
N VAL A 562 10.45 2.38 -3.74
CA VAL A 562 10.21 2.34 -5.19
C VAL A 562 9.77 0.96 -5.69
N PHE A 563 9.52 -0.02 -4.82
CA PHE A 563 9.25 -1.40 -5.24
C PHE A 563 8.06 -1.46 -6.18
N GLY A 564 7.05 -0.63 -5.91
CA GLY A 564 5.84 -0.52 -6.74
C GLY A 564 6.10 -0.26 -8.23
N VAL A 565 7.22 0.34 -8.60
CA VAL A 565 7.61 0.59 -9.99
C VAL A 565 7.67 -0.71 -10.79
N TYR A 566 8.20 -1.79 -10.21
CA TYR A 566 8.43 -3.07 -10.90
C TYR A 566 7.15 -3.63 -11.54
N PHE A 567 6.02 -3.48 -10.84
CA PHE A 567 4.73 -4.03 -11.25
C PHE A 567 3.77 -3.02 -11.89
N THR A 568 4.23 -1.80 -12.18
CA THR A 568 3.43 -0.82 -12.91
C THR A 568 2.98 -1.28 -14.31
N PRO A 569 3.77 -2.04 -15.10
CA PRO A 569 3.29 -2.56 -16.39
C PRO A 569 2.09 -3.51 -16.21
N GLU A 570 2.09 -4.31 -15.14
CA GLU A 570 1.01 -5.25 -14.83
C GLU A 570 -0.24 -4.52 -14.31
N ILE A 571 -0.10 -3.42 -13.57
CA ILE A 571 -1.24 -2.55 -13.23
C ILE A 571 -1.87 -1.96 -14.50
N TYR A 572 -1.05 -1.44 -15.41
CA TYR A 572 -1.54 -0.89 -16.69
C TYR A 572 -2.30 -1.95 -17.48
N ARG A 573 -1.71 -3.14 -17.62
CA ARG A 573 -2.31 -4.28 -18.29
C ARG A 573 -3.61 -4.75 -17.64
N MET A 574 -3.69 -4.76 -16.31
CA MET A 574 -4.94 -5.03 -15.60
C MET A 574 -5.99 -3.96 -15.90
N GLY A 575 -5.58 -2.70 -16.04
CA GLY A 575 -6.44 -1.62 -16.54
C GLY A 575 -7.05 -1.93 -17.91
N GLU A 576 -6.26 -2.44 -18.86
CA GLU A 576 -6.75 -2.85 -20.18
C GLU A 576 -7.71 -4.05 -20.08
N LEU A 577 -7.31 -5.11 -19.36
CA LEU A 577 -8.09 -6.35 -19.22
C LEU A 577 -9.44 -6.12 -18.52
N LEU A 578 -9.50 -5.16 -17.60
CA LEU A 578 -10.69 -4.83 -16.82
C LEU A 578 -11.47 -3.64 -17.40
N GLY A 579 -10.95 -2.93 -18.41
CA GLY A 579 -11.56 -1.71 -18.95
C GLY A 579 -11.56 -0.56 -17.94
N ARG A 580 -10.48 -0.40 -17.15
CA ARG A 580 -10.32 0.56 -16.06
C ARG A 580 -9.20 1.56 -16.39
N PRO A 581 -9.48 2.65 -17.13
CA PRO A 581 -8.47 3.62 -17.55
C PRO A 581 -7.76 4.31 -16.38
N GLU A 582 -8.42 4.43 -15.23
CA GLU A 582 -7.81 5.00 -14.04
C GLU A 582 -6.65 4.15 -13.48
N LEU A 583 -6.65 2.83 -13.71
CA LEU A 583 -5.53 1.97 -13.34
C LEU A 583 -4.33 2.20 -14.28
N MET A 584 -4.62 2.42 -15.56
CA MET A 584 -3.60 2.78 -16.56
C MET A 584 -2.94 4.12 -16.20
N GLN A 585 -3.72 5.10 -15.78
CA GLN A 585 -3.20 6.39 -15.30
C GLN A 585 -2.41 6.24 -14.00
N LEU A 586 -2.92 5.47 -13.04
CA LEU A 586 -2.21 5.23 -11.77
C LEU A 586 -0.84 4.57 -12.03
N ALA A 587 -0.74 3.61 -12.95
CA ALA A 587 0.52 2.99 -13.32
C ALA A 587 1.57 4.02 -13.81
N LYS A 588 1.16 4.99 -14.64
CA LYS A 588 2.04 6.08 -15.10
C LYS A 588 2.50 6.97 -13.95
N VAL A 589 1.58 7.35 -13.06
CA VAL A 589 1.91 8.14 -11.86
C VAL A 589 2.89 7.41 -10.97
N MET A 590 2.67 6.14 -10.68
CA MET A 590 3.56 5.34 -9.82
C MET A 590 4.98 5.31 -10.39
N PHE A 591 5.12 5.08 -11.71
CA PHE A 591 6.43 5.11 -12.37
C PHE A 591 7.12 6.48 -12.21
N ARG A 592 6.42 7.57 -12.54
CA ARG A 592 7.00 8.92 -12.56
C ARG A 592 7.24 9.48 -11.16
N SER A 593 6.33 9.24 -10.22
CA SER A 593 6.46 9.68 -8.83
C SER A 593 7.67 9.04 -8.16
N CYS A 594 7.87 7.74 -8.33
CA CYS A 594 9.02 7.06 -7.75
C CYS A 594 10.34 7.55 -8.34
N GLY A 595 10.36 8.19 -9.52
CA GLY A 595 11.55 8.79 -10.13
C GLY A 595 12.06 10.08 -9.48
N GLN A 596 11.35 10.61 -8.49
CA GLN A 596 11.83 11.76 -7.70
C GLN A 596 13.07 11.39 -6.87
N LEU A 597 13.83 12.40 -6.42
CA LEU A 597 15.00 12.25 -5.55
C LEU A 597 16.18 11.48 -6.19
N ILE A 598 16.17 11.30 -7.52
CA ILE A 598 17.36 10.82 -8.24
C ILE A 598 18.38 11.96 -8.27
N ASP A 599 19.60 11.70 -7.82
CA ASP A 599 20.66 12.69 -7.82
C ASP A 599 21.31 12.87 -9.20
N ALA A 600 22.26 13.80 -9.31
CA ALA A 600 22.96 14.08 -10.57
C ALA A 600 23.83 12.92 -11.07
N GLN A 601 24.11 11.91 -10.24
CA GLN A 601 24.83 10.68 -10.59
C GLN A 601 23.86 9.55 -10.98
N GLY A 602 22.55 9.78 -10.94
CA GLY A 602 21.52 8.77 -11.19
C GLY A 602 21.24 7.85 -10.01
N SER A 603 21.89 8.09 -8.86
CA SER A 603 21.68 7.34 -7.63
C SER A 603 20.38 7.76 -6.96
N GLN A 604 19.81 6.86 -6.16
CA GLN A 604 18.60 7.13 -5.40
C GLN A 604 18.61 6.29 -4.13
N GLY A 605 18.33 6.94 -3.01
CA GLY A 605 18.24 6.29 -1.70
C GLY A 605 16.94 5.52 -1.47
N GLU A 606 16.86 4.86 -0.33
CA GLU A 606 15.70 4.07 0.13
C GLU A 606 15.02 4.73 1.36
N GLN A 607 13.99 4.08 1.89
CA GLN A 607 13.30 4.45 3.13
C GLN A 607 12.79 5.89 3.13
N ILE A 608 11.82 6.20 2.26
CA ILE A 608 11.23 7.54 2.25
C ILE A 608 10.29 7.71 3.46
N GLU A 609 10.66 8.62 4.35
CA GLU A 609 10.05 8.78 5.66
C GLU A 609 8.84 9.73 5.63
N HIS A 610 7.75 9.29 4.98
CA HIS A 610 6.45 9.98 5.04
C HIS A 610 5.76 9.86 6.41
N THR A 611 6.20 8.90 7.24
CA THR A 611 5.78 8.69 8.63
C THR A 611 7.00 8.83 9.53
N ASN A 612 6.82 8.65 10.85
CA ASN A 612 7.93 8.59 11.79
C ASN A 612 8.60 7.20 11.86
N PHE A 613 8.50 6.38 10.82
CA PHE A 613 9.11 5.05 10.80
C PHE A 613 10.55 5.10 10.27
N ALA A 614 11.48 4.51 11.02
CA ALA A 614 12.85 4.26 10.57
C ALA A 614 13.34 2.86 10.98
N GLN A 615 14.22 2.26 10.18
CA GLN A 615 14.89 0.98 10.51
C GLN A 615 16.33 1.16 10.98
N ALA A 616 16.94 2.29 10.66
CA ALA A 616 18.32 2.62 10.97
C ALA A 616 18.45 4.11 11.33
N GLY A 617 19.64 4.52 11.77
CA GLY A 617 19.91 5.90 12.18
C GLY A 617 19.52 6.21 13.63
N ASP A 618 19.48 7.50 13.96
CA ASP A 618 19.12 7.98 15.29
C ASP A 618 17.60 7.88 15.52
N MET A 619 17.17 6.72 16.03
CA MET A 619 15.78 6.45 16.37
C MET A 619 15.40 6.87 17.79
N SER A 620 16.23 7.66 18.49
CA SER A 620 15.98 8.03 19.89
C SER A 620 14.72 8.88 20.09
N ASP A 621 14.30 9.60 19.05
CA ASP A 621 13.20 10.55 19.08
C ASP A 621 12.35 10.45 17.81
N VAL A 622 11.04 10.27 18.00
CA VAL A 622 10.06 10.10 16.92
C VAL A 622 9.99 11.32 15.98
N TYR A 623 10.24 12.52 16.48
CA TYR A 623 10.16 13.75 15.66
C TYR A 623 11.34 13.92 14.69
N ARG A 624 12.38 13.09 14.83
CA ARG A 624 13.54 13.10 13.91
C ARG A 624 13.34 12.22 12.68
N LEU A 625 12.28 11.42 12.65
CA LEU A 625 12.12 10.29 11.74
C LEU A 625 11.18 10.56 10.56
N ARG A 626 10.66 11.78 10.39
CA ARG A 626 9.73 12.13 9.31
C ARG A 626 10.28 13.29 8.48
N GLY A 627 10.18 13.18 7.16
CA GLY A 627 10.69 14.20 6.22
C GLY A 627 12.12 13.92 5.71
N GLY A 628 12.71 12.78 6.08
CA GLY A 628 14.02 12.31 5.62
C GLY A 628 13.93 11.09 4.68
N TYR A 629 15.10 10.58 4.31
CA TYR A 629 15.26 9.29 3.62
C TYR A 629 16.72 8.82 3.71
N SER A 630 16.94 7.52 3.48
CA SER A 630 18.27 6.89 3.49
C SER A 630 18.99 7.08 2.14
N GLU A 631 19.54 8.27 1.93
CA GLU A 631 20.19 8.68 0.66
C GLU A 631 21.36 7.78 0.24
N GLY A 632 22.24 7.42 1.19
CA GLY A 632 23.45 6.65 0.88
C GLY A 632 23.20 5.17 0.58
N TRP A 633 22.04 4.64 0.97
CA TRP A 633 21.68 3.25 0.78
C TRP A 633 21.09 3.02 -0.62
N THR A 634 21.98 2.97 -1.61
CA THR A 634 21.64 2.89 -3.04
C THR A 634 21.69 1.45 -3.56
N VAL A 635 21.01 0.51 -2.89
CA VAL A 635 20.95 -0.90 -3.32
C VAL A 635 20.37 -1.06 -4.72
N PHE A 636 20.90 -2.01 -5.48
CA PHE A 636 20.78 -1.98 -6.94
C PHE A 636 19.36 -2.18 -7.49
N TRP A 637 18.49 -2.88 -6.76
CA TRP A 637 17.08 -3.06 -7.16
C TRP A 637 16.34 -1.74 -7.43
N ILE A 638 16.70 -0.67 -6.70
CA ILE A 638 16.15 0.69 -6.86
C ILE A 638 16.40 1.22 -8.28
N THR A 639 17.39 0.69 -8.98
CA THR A 639 17.69 1.05 -10.38
C THR A 639 17.08 0.04 -11.34
N THR A 640 17.25 -1.25 -11.07
CA THR A 640 16.81 -2.29 -12.01
C THR A 640 15.29 -2.36 -12.13
N HIS A 641 14.52 -2.03 -11.08
CA HIS A 641 13.06 -2.00 -11.16
C HIS A 641 12.53 -0.97 -12.17
N PHE A 642 13.13 0.22 -12.23
CA PHE A 642 12.77 1.22 -13.26
C PHE A 642 13.13 0.73 -14.65
N LEU A 643 14.34 0.20 -14.83
CA LEU A 643 14.80 -0.27 -16.13
C LEU A 643 13.96 -1.47 -16.61
N HIS A 644 13.60 -2.38 -15.71
CA HIS A 644 12.72 -3.49 -16.01
C HIS A 644 11.32 -2.99 -16.42
N ALA A 645 10.70 -2.11 -15.64
CA ALA A 645 9.37 -1.57 -15.95
C ALA A 645 9.38 -0.74 -17.25
N ALA A 646 10.41 0.08 -17.48
CA ALA A 646 10.56 0.86 -18.71
C ALA A 646 10.72 -0.04 -19.95
N ALA A 647 11.49 -1.12 -19.85
CA ALA A 647 11.60 -2.12 -20.91
C ALA A 647 10.22 -2.74 -21.23
N ARG A 648 9.45 -3.09 -20.21
CA ARG A 648 8.10 -3.63 -20.35
C ARG A 648 7.14 -2.64 -21.02
N PHE A 649 7.12 -1.38 -20.58
CA PHE A 649 6.29 -0.35 -21.22
C PHE A 649 6.67 -0.09 -22.67
N ARG A 650 7.98 -0.11 -23.00
CA ARG A 650 8.45 0.00 -24.39
C ARG A 650 7.94 -1.16 -25.25
N GLU A 651 7.96 -2.40 -24.74
CA GLU A 651 7.40 -3.55 -25.44
C GLU A 651 5.88 -3.46 -25.61
N MET A 652 5.19 -2.88 -24.63
CA MET A 652 3.75 -2.64 -24.68
C MET A 652 3.35 -1.47 -25.60
N GLY A 653 4.32 -0.65 -26.05
CA GLY A 653 4.06 0.54 -26.85
C GLY A 653 3.36 1.66 -26.07
N VAL A 654 3.58 1.74 -24.75
CA VAL A 654 2.94 2.71 -23.87
C VAL A 654 3.85 3.92 -23.66
N ASP A 655 3.31 5.11 -23.91
CA ASP A 655 3.94 6.37 -23.54
C ASP A 655 3.63 6.72 -22.07
N LEU A 656 4.67 6.81 -21.25
CA LEU A 656 4.58 7.12 -19.81
C LEU A 656 4.44 8.62 -19.52
N ASP A 657 4.75 9.48 -20.50
CA ASP A 657 4.64 10.92 -20.39
C ASP A 657 3.31 11.45 -20.95
N GLU A 658 2.63 10.65 -21.78
CA GLU A 658 1.29 10.97 -22.25
C GLU A 658 0.27 11.01 -21.09
N TYR A 659 -0.20 12.21 -20.79
CA TYR A 659 -1.35 12.41 -19.93
C TYR A 659 -2.63 12.31 -20.76
N GLN A 660 -3.41 11.25 -20.55
CA GLN A 660 -4.78 11.24 -21.04
C GLN A 660 -5.60 12.13 -20.09
N GLU A 661 -6.11 13.27 -20.59
CA GLU A 661 -7.13 14.05 -19.89
C GLU A 661 -8.39 13.18 -19.73
N ALA A 662 -8.46 12.39 -18.66
CA ALA A 662 -9.69 11.71 -18.30
C ALA A 662 -10.70 12.76 -17.83
N ASN A 663 -11.61 13.12 -18.74
CA ASN A 663 -12.88 13.80 -18.48
C ASN A 663 -12.83 15.12 -17.70
N ARG A 664 -12.57 16.20 -18.45
CA ARG A 664 -13.13 17.54 -18.14
C ARG A 664 -14.67 17.62 -18.25
N PHE A 665 -15.36 16.49 -18.39
CA PHE A 665 -16.80 16.40 -18.64
C PHE A 665 -17.68 16.35 -17.37
N LEU A 666 -17.10 16.32 -16.17
CA LEU A 666 -17.87 16.29 -14.90
C LEU A 666 -17.80 17.58 -14.06
N LEU A 667 -17.10 18.63 -14.52
CA LEU A 667 -16.98 19.92 -13.80
C LEU A 667 -17.40 21.15 -14.62
N ARG A 668 -18.08 20.96 -15.76
CA ARG A 668 -18.63 22.08 -16.58
C ARG A 668 -20.15 22.13 -16.73
N SER A 669 -20.91 21.34 -15.96
CA SER A 669 -22.38 21.38 -15.98
C SER A 669 -23.03 22.02 -14.74
N THR A 670 -22.29 22.84 -13.98
CA THR A 670 -22.85 23.62 -12.84
C THR A 670 -22.56 25.12 -12.93
N VAL A 671 -22.35 25.66 -14.14
CA VAL A 671 -22.56 27.09 -14.41
C VAL A 671 -23.55 27.19 -15.56
N GLY A 672 -24.82 27.33 -15.17
CA GLY A 672 -25.99 27.50 -16.02
C GLY A 672 -27.20 27.65 -15.11
#